data_AF-A0A9D9BQS2-F1
#
_entry.id   AF-A0A9D9BQS2-F1
#
_cell.length_a   1.000
_cell.length_b   1.000
_cell.length_c   1.000
_cell.angle_alpha   90.00
_cell.angle_beta   90.00
_cell.angle_gamma   90.00
#
_symmetry.space_group_name_H-M   'P 1'
#
loop_
_entity.id
_entity.type
_entity.pdbx_description
1 polymer ?
#
loop_
_entity_poly.entity_id
_entity_poly.type
_entity_poly.pdbx_seq_one_letter_code
_entity_poly.pdbx_strand_id
1 'polypeptide(L)'
;MKIVFILLLLISAPLTHAQDALKEKIDSIVNSKLGDKDPGLMVGIVKDGAIYYENYKGLASLQHQVKITDKTRSNIASTAKQFTALMVLQLSYEQKLSLEDDIRKYLPNLYPAVKEKIKIRHLINHTSGIRDYSDLLSIKQEPWWRQVGMDNDDVIEDLLEKQEDLAFEPGSMYMYSNSGYTVLTKVIEVATGEKFHDYSEQFFKDLGMNNTTFLKNYMYVIPNQALPYSDWGDGVWQQYPMITNHYGDGFLFTSLKDQLIFEQAVQNAELNNNKLLIESQKPIPNSEYTSYGFGLELEDRLSYPSVHHSGGTGSFHSQTIRFPEEKLTVFVMSNNSRLWSGAIADEIAKLILPEKEEVIAYDDRLSAVTNTIPTADLMGQYLSPKEYLIRIVENEGQLAWRNGNNNPIALKKEDQNVYSLSYNSKMKIGFYENELILFYPSGKVSVYKKIPKEEVTLADLESYVGQYYSRELDVAFSINYQDEKLTVSLHGWDDVQDLEVLNRNELLVFDYILKIQRDQFNRVTGILLTTNRVLNNKFVKKTNLKFQPKIETENGSIQVTTIGSRNGESSDILLTKNYPNGNEIWYKQFGGKSYDKASSILETEDGYLIIGSTSSYGNGNYDMLVIKTDKQGNKLWQNTYGDFFNEYGYSAEETATGFLIKGTIQNCDTNDLASAKCTTNVWFVNIDQKGKELSRTILEEFKYKM
;
A
#
# COMPACT_ATOMS: atom_id res chain seq x y z
N MET A 1 74.61 17.15 53.74
CA MET A 1 73.16 17.05 54.04
C MET A 1 72.44 16.97 52.70
N LYS A 2 71.86 15.81 52.40
CA LYS A 2 71.08 15.52 51.18
C LYS A 2 69.69 16.17 51.28
N ILE A 3 69.03 16.38 50.13
CA ILE A 3 67.62 16.06 49.80
C ILE A 3 67.30 16.77 48.47
N VAL A 4 67.35 16.06 47.33
CA VAL A 4 66.28 15.30 46.63
C VAL A 4 65.47 16.19 45.68
N PHE A 5 65.61 15.90 44.39
CA PHE A 5 64.83 16.45 43.28
C PHE A 5 64.63 15.33 42.26
N ILE A 6 63.68 14.41 42.48
CA ILE A 6 63.33 13.37 41.49
C ILE A 6 61.83 12.98 41.60
N LEU A 7 61.22 12.84 40.42
CA LEU A 7 60.02 12.08 40.03
C LEU A 7 58.64 12.74 40.14
N LEU A 8 58.19 13.26 38.98
CA LEU A 8 56.78 13.45 38.64
C LEU A 8 56.61 13.08 37.16
N LEU A 9 56.62 11.77 36.88
CA LEU A 9 56.33 11.17 35.57
C LEU A 9 56.05 9.70 35.84
N LEU A 10 54.77 9.29 35.82
CA LEU A 10 54.23 7.92 35.57
C LEU A 10 52.81 7.78 36.17
N ILE A 11 51.78 8.38 35.55
CA ILE A 11 50.37 7.94 35.72
C ILE A 11 49.62 7.88 34.36
N SER A 12 50.32 7.88 33.22
CA SER A 12 49.67 7.84 31.88
C SER A 12 49.58 6.45 31.24
N ALA A 13 50.19 5.40 31.81
CA ALA A 13 50.25 4.07 31.18
C ALA A 13 48.97 3.20 31.20
N PRO A 14 48.08 3.23 32.22
CA PRO A 14 46.95 2.30 32.27
C PRO A 14 45.80 2.66 31.32
N LEU A 15 45.63 3.95 30.97
CA LEU A 15 44.56 4.37 30.04
C LEU A 15 44.83 3.91 28.60
N THR A 16 46.08 3.99 28.13
CA THR A 16 46.44 3.62 26.75
C THR A 16 46.22 2.14 26.50
N HIS A 17 46.64 1.27 27.43
CA HIS A 17 46.43 -0.18 27.30
C HIS A 17 44.96 -0.61 27.33
N ALA A 18 44.11 0.06 28.12
CA ALA A 18 42.67 -0.22 28.14
C ALA A 18 41.97 0.22 26.82
N GLN A 19 42.41 1.35 26.25
CA GLN A 19 41.91 1.84 24.97
C GLN A 19 42.29 0.90 23.81
N ASP A 20 43.52 0.40 23.80
CA ASP A 20 43.99 -0.56 22.80
C ASP A 20 43.22 -1.90 22.89
N ALA A 21 42.96 -2.40 24.12
CA ALA A 21 42.20 -3.63 24.33
C ALA A 21 40.73 -3.55 23.89
N LEU A 22 40.08 -2.38 23.98
CA LEU A 22 38.71 -2.18 23.48
C LEU A 22 38.68 -2.21 21.95
N LYS A 23 39.66 -1.57 21.29
CA LYS A 23 39.80 -1.61 19.82
C LYS A 23 40.02 -3.02 19.31
N GLU A 24 40.85 -3.82 19.99
CA GLU A 24 41.06 -5.24 19.65
C GLU A 24 39.76 -6.07 19.75
N LYS A 25 38.90 -5.80 20.75
CA LYS A 25 37.59 -6.46 20.85
C LYS A 25 36.68 -6.07 19.69
N ILE A 26 36.67 -4.79 19.30
CA ILE A 26 35.90 -4.32 18.15
C ILE A 26 36.45 -4.93 16.85
N ASP A 27 37.76 -5.00 16.68
CA ASP A 27 38.40 -5.70 15.55
C ASP A 27 38.00 -7.18 15.51
N SER A 28 37.92 -7.85 16.65
CA SER A 28 37.44 -9.23 16.74
C SER A 28 36.00 -9.38 16.26
N ILE A 29 35.10 -8.46 16.65
CA ILE A 29 33.73 -8.43 16.12
C ILE A 29 33.76 -8.30 14.60
N VAL A 30 34.47 -7.30 14.05
CA VAL A 30 34.55 -7.06 12.60
C VAL A 30 35.10 -8.28 11.86
N ASN A 31 36.20 -8.86 12.34
CA ASN A 31 36.83 -10.04 11.73
C ASN A 31 35.96 -11.30 11.83
N SER A 32 35.04 -11.38 12.80
CA SER A 32 34.09 -12.50 12.90
C SER A 32 32.97 -12.44 11.86
N LYS A 33 32.67 -11.25 11.30
CA LYS A 33 31.55 -11.07 10.37
C LYS A 33 31.90 -11.39 8.93
N LEU A 34 33.16 -11.14 8.53
CA LEU A 34 33.62 -11.41 7.16
C LEU A 34 35.13 -11.64 7.07
N GLY A 35 35.54 -12.37 6.04
CA GLY A 35 36.92 -12.54 5.62
C GLY A 35 37.40 -11.43 4.68
N ASP A 36 38.70 -11.43 4.36
CA ASP A 36 39.32 -10.40 3.50
C ASP A 36 38.85 -10.42 2.04
N LYS A 37 38.21 -11.51 1.61
CA LYS A 37 37.73 -11.71 0.23
C LYS A 37 36.22 -11.52 0.08
N ASP A 38 35.52 -11.27 1.16
CA ASP A 38 34.08 -11.04 1.13
C ASP A 38 33.77 -9.59 0.72
N PRO A 39 32.54 -9.31 0.25
CA PRO A 39 32.04 -7.94 0.13
C PRO A 39 32.16 -7.20 1.46
N GLY A 40 32.58 -5.94 1.37
CA GLY A 40 33.16 -5.20 2.48
C GLY A 40 32.21 -4.64 3.54
N LEU A 41 32.86 -4.22 4.63
CA LEU A 41 32.27 -3.62 5.83
C LEU A 41 33.16 -2.46 6.29
N MET A 42 32.53 -1.36 6.66
CA MET A 42 33.18 -0.17 7.20
C MET A 42 32.53 0.19 8.54
N VAL A 43 33.35 0.36 9.57
CA VAL A 43 32.91 0.64 10.94
C VAL A 43 33.62 1.87 11.47
N GLY A 44 32.87 2.82 11.98
CA GLY A 44 33.38 4.06 12.55
C GLY A 44 32.72 4.40 13.88
N ILE A 45 33.49 4.99 14.78
CA ILE A 45 33.02 5.39 16.11
C ILE A 45 33.47 6.81 16.40
N VAL A 46 32.52 7.66 16.80
CA VAL A 46 32.82 8.97 17.41
C VAL A 46 32.49 8.88 18.89
N LYS A 47 33.46 9.22 19.74
CA LYS A 47 33.31 9.22 21.20
C LYS A 47 33.84 10.54 21.76
N ASP A 48 33.06 11.14 22.65
CA ASP A 48 33.43 12.39 23.35
C ASP A 48 33.84 13.52 22.39
N GLY A 49 33.14 13.64 21.26
CA GLY A 49 33.40 14.67 20.25
C GLY A 49 34.62 14.41 19.36
N ALA A 50 35.24 13.23 19.42
CA ALA A 50 36.38 12.85 18.61
C ALA A 50 36.16 11.54 17.85
N ILE A 51 36.72 11.43 16.63
CA ILE A 51 36.78 10.15 15.92
C ILE A 51 37.69 9.22 16.72
N TYR A 52 37.11 8.12 17.22
CA TYR A 52 37.75 7.19 18.14
C TYR A 52 38.30 5.95 17.43
N TYR A 53 37.58 5.46 16.42
CA TYR A 53 37.88 4.21 15.73
C TYR A 53 37.37 4.25 14.28
N GLU A 54 38.14 3.63 13.39
CA GLU A 54 37.83 3.39 11.98
C GLU A 54 38.35 2.00 11.60
N ASN A 55 37.53 1.22 10.89
CA ASN A 55 37.95 -0.06 10.33
C ASN A 55 37.32 -0.27 8.94
N TYR A 56 38.14 -0.83 8.05
CA TYR A 56 37.86 -1.04 6.64
C TYR A 56 38.20 -2.50 6.32
N LYS A 57 37.20 -3.35 6.06
CA LYS A 57 37.37 -4.78 5.86
C LYS A 57 36.71 -5.25 4.56
N GLY A 58 37.31 -6.23 3.90
CA GLY A 58 36.77 -6.86 2.69
C GLY A 58 36.98 -6.05 1.41
N LEU A 59 36.13 -6.29 0.41
CA LEU A 59 36.30 -5.80 -0.95
C LEU A 59 35.19 -4.83 -1.38
N ALA A 60 35.60 -3.72 -2.01
CA ALA A 60 34.75 -2.81 -2.77
C ALA A 60 34.29 -3.44 -4.09
N SER A 61 35.16 -4.25 -4.72
CA SER A 61 34.84 -5.00 -5.93
C SER A 61 35.41 -6.41 -5.87
N LEU A 62 34.54 -7.41 -5.95
CA LEU A 62 34.91 -8.81 -6.09
C LEU A 62 35.57 -9.10 -7.45
N GLN A 63 35.03 -8.55 -8.54
CA GLN A 63 35.54 -8.83 -9.90
C GLN A 63 36.98 -8.33 -10.07
N HIS A 64 37.34 -7.24 -9.41
CA HIS A 64 38.65 -6.61 -9.53
C HIS A 64 39.53 -6.76 -8.28
N GLN A 65 39.05 -7.46 -7.25
CA GLN A 65 39.74 -7.65 -5.98
C GLN A 65 40.19 -6.32 -5.33
N VAL A 66 39.37 -5.27 -5.49
CA VAL A 66 39.65 -3.94 -4.93
C VAL A 66 39.24 -3.92 -3.47
N LYS A 67 40.18 -3.64 -2.57
CA LYS A 67 39.93 -3.55 -1.13
C LYS A 67 39.12 -2.31 -0.77
N ILE A 68 38.33 -2.41 0.29
CA ILE A 68 37.76 -1.25 0.97
C ILE A 68 38.90 -0.40 1.56
N THR A 69 38.81 0.92 1.45
CA THR A 69 39.75 1.91 1.98
C THR A 69 39.02 3.13 2.53
N ASP A 70 39.76 4.08 3.12
CA ASP A 70 39.26 5.39 3.57
C ASP A 70 38.65 6.25 2.44
N LYS A 71 38.95 5.92 1.19
CA LYS A 71 38.39 6.58 -0.01
C LYS A 71 37.15 5.89 -0.54
N THR A 72 36.83 4.69 -0.07
CA THR A 72 35.71 3.91 -0.60
C THR A 72 34.39 4.59 -0.29
N ARG A 73 33.54 4.70 -1.31
CA ARG A 73 32.21 5.31 -1.21
C ARG A 73 31.14 4.24 -1.34
N SER A 74 30.17 4.23 -0.43
CA SER A 74 29.06 3.28 -0.44
C SER A 74 27.73 4.01 -0.32
N ASN A 75 26.68 3.41 -0.86
CA ASN A 75 25.32 3.89 -0.66
C ASN A 75 24.90 3.63 0.79
N ILE A 76 24.40 4.65 1.48
CA ILE A 76 23.88 4.54 2.86
C ILE A 76 22.34 4.47 2.91
N ALA A 77 21.70 4.22 1.77
CA ALA A 77 20.27 3.94 1.66
C ALA A 77 19.45 4.95 2.47
N SER A 78 18.44 4.50 3.23
CA SER A 78 17.58 5.38 4.01
C SER A 78 18.25 6.19 5.11
N THR A 79 19.49 5.89 5.53
CA THR A 79 20.25 6.78 6.41
C THR A 79 20.49 8.15 5.76
N ALA A 80 20.36 8.26 4.42
CA ALA A 80 20.40 9.49 3.65
C ALA A 80 19.27 10.50 4.00
N LYS A 81 18.12 10.01 4.48
CA LYS A 81 16.94 10.84 4.79
C LYS A 81 17.28 11.98 5.73
N GLN A 82 18.15 11.74 6.71
CA GLN A 82 18.55 12.80 7.65
C GLN A 82 19.18 14.01 6.95
N PHE A 83 19.90 13.82 5.84
CA PHE A 83 20.53 14.92 5.11
C PHE A 83 19.49 15.70 4.29
N THR A 84 18.55 15.00 3.65
CA THR A 84 17.41 15.65 2.98
C THR A 84 16.58 16.47 3.97
N ALA A 85 16.28 15.91 5.16
CA ALA A 85 15.57 16.62 6.20
C ALA A 85 16.38 17.79 6.80
N LEU A 86 17.70 17.65 6.92
CA LEU A 86 18.59 18.72 7.40
C LEU A 86 18.62 19.89 6.43
N MET A 87 18.65 19.63 5.11
CA MET A 87 18.53 20.66 4.08
C MET A 87 17.20 21.41 4.18
N VAL A 88 16.08 20.71 4.40
CA VAL A 88 14.76 21.34 4.59
C VAL A 88 14.75 22.20 5.86
N LEU A 89 15.33 21.72 6.97
CA LEU A 89 15.44 22.49 8.21
C LEU A 89 16.28 23.76 8.02
N GLN A 90 17.40 23.67 7.29
CA GLN A 90 18.22 24.83 6.96
C GLN A 90 17.43 25.87 6.17
N LEU A 91 16.72 25.45 5.11
CA LEU A 91 15.88 26.34 4.32
C LEU A 91 14.76 26.98 5.14
N SER A 92 14.26 26.28 6.17
CA SER A 92 13.31 26.85 7.11
C SER A 92 13.91 27.97 7.97
N TYR A 93 15.16 27.81 8.42
CA TYR A 93 15.88 28.87 9.15
C TYR A 93 16.25 30.05 8.26
N GLU A 94 16.53 29.79 6.99
CA GLU A 94 16.72 30.82 5.96
C GLU A 94 15.40 31.50 5.54
N GLN A 95 14.26 31.06 6.08
CA GLN A 95 12.92 31.57 5.76
C GLN A 95 12.52 31.40 4.28
N LYS A 96 13.19 30.50 3.56
CA LYS A 96 12.83 30.13 2.18
C LYS A 96 11.61 29.20 2.13
N LEU A 97 11.38 28.46 3.21
CA LEU A 97 10.18 27.66 3.42
C LEU A 97 9.75 27.66 4.89
N SER A 98 8.54 27.18 5.18
CA SER A 98 8.10 26.87 6.54
C SER A 98 7.76 25.38 6.66
N LEU A 99 8.11 24.75 7.78
CA LEU A 99 7.70 23.37 8.06
C LEU A 99 6.17 23.20 8.13
N GLU A 100 5.43 24.30 8.35
CA GLU A 100 3.97 24.36 8.36
C GLU A 100 3.34 24.67 6.99
N ASP A 101 4.16 24.95 5.97
CA ASP A 101 3.65 25.17 4.61
C ASP A 101 2.99 23.90 4.08
N ASP A 102 1.88 24.10 3.36
CA ASP A 102 1.29 23.06 2.54
C ASP A 102 2.20 22.78 1.34
N ILE A 103 2.46 21.51 1.02
CA ILE A 103 3.32 21.10 -0.09
C ILE A 103 2.85 21.67 -1.43
N ARG A 104 1.54 21.93 -1.58
CA ARG A 104 0.94 22.46 -2.82
C ARG A 104 1.31 23.91 -3.10
N LYS A 105 1.89 24.62 -2.12
CA LYS A 105 2.58 25.89 -2.35
C LYS A 105 3.76 25.73 -3.32
N TYR A 106 4.42 24.58 -3.29
CA TYR A 106 5.59 24.26 -4.10
C TYR A 106 5.23 23.37 -5.30
N LEU A 107 4.26 22.47 -5.12
CA LEU A 107 3.87 21.45 -6.10
C LEU A 107 2.33 21.43 -6.25
N PRO A 108 1.74 22.37 -7.01
CA PRO A 108 0.29 22.60 -7.03
C PRO A 108 -0.53 21.46 -7.64
N ASN A 109 0.10 20.58 -8.42
CA ASN A 109 -0.57 19.44 -9.07
C ASN A 109 -0.70 18.21 -8.16
N LEU A 110 0.02 18.16 -7.03
CA LEU A 110 -0.06 17.04 -6.10
C LEU A 110 -1.35 17.13 -5.26
N TYR A 111 -2.15 16.07 -5.29
CA TYR A 111 -3.36 15.91 -4.46
C TYR A 111 -4.30 17.13 -4.48
N PRO A 112 -4.75 17.60 -5.66
CA PRO A 112 -5.56 18.83 -5.78
C PRO A 112 -6.96 18.67 -5.16
N ALA A 113 -7.45 17.45 -5.02
CA ALA A 113 -8.77 17.15 -4.46
C ALA A 113 -8.79 17.00 -2.92
N VAL A 114 -7.63 16.77 -2.29
CA VAL A 114 -7.50 16.63 -0.82
C VAL A 114 -7.71 18.01 -0.18
N LYS A 115 -8.53 18.11 0.87
CA LYS A 115 -8.85 19.43 1.46
C LYS A 115 -7.90 19.80 2.59
N GLU A 116 -7.42 18.80 3.29
CA GLU A 116 -6.54 18.88 4.44
C GLU A 116 -5.16 19.37 4.00
N LYS A 117 -4.46 20.07 4.90
CA LYS A 117 -3.10 20.53 4.62
C LYS A 117 -2.12 19.38 4.75
N ILE A 118 -1.41 19.07 3.67
CA ILE A 118 -0.26 18.17 3.71
C ILE A 118 0.96 19.05 3.97
N LYS A 119 1.38 19.15 5.24
CA LYS A 119 2.47 20.04 5.64
C LYS A 119 3.84 19.43 5.34
N ILE A 120 4.85 20.27 5.10
CA ILE A 120 6.25 19.82 4.96
C ILE A 120 6.68 18.93 6.13
N ARG A 121 6.34 19.30 7.37
CA ARG A 121 6.67 18.46 8.55
C ARG A 121 6.06 17.05 8.49
N HIS A 122 4.90 16.88 7.87
CA HIS A 122 4.26 15.57 7.71
C HIS A 122 5.04 14.65 6.77
N LEU A 123 5.75 15.22 5.77
CA LEU A 123 6.65 14.45 4.91
C LEU A 123 7.88 13.97 5.67
N ILE A 124 8.46 14.85 6.49
CA ILE A 124 9.71 14.57 7.21
C ILE A 124 9.54 13.43 8.22
N ASN A 125 8.43 13.43 8.98
CA ASN A 125 8.16 12.45 10.04
C ASN A 125 7.27 11.27 9.63
N HIS A 126 6.99 11.10 8.33
CA HIS A 126 6.16 10.01 7.79
C HIS A 126 4.71 10.01 8.29
N THR A 127 4.10 11.18 8.48
CA THR A 127 2.68 11.32 8.83
C THR A 127 1.84 11.97 7.73
N SER A 128 2.34 12.04 6.49
CA SER A 128 1.67 12.74 5.38
C SER A 128 0.43 12.06 4.81
N GLY A 129 0.29 10.75 4.99
CA GLY A 129 -0.70 9.94 4.28
C GLY A 129 -0.36 9.67 2.81
N ILE A 130 0.75 10.21 2.29
CA ILE A 130 1.20 9.94 0.91
C ILE A 130 1.67 8.49 0.81
N ARG A 131 1.02 7.74 -0.09
CA ARG A 131 1.32 6.33 -0.38
C ARG A 131 2.75 6.17 -0.90
N ASP A 132 3.42 5.11 -0.47
CA ASP A 132 4.82 4.86 -0.83
C ASP A 132 4.97 4.39 -2.29
N TYR A 133 5.82 5.07 -3.05
CA TYR A 133 6.00 4.84 -4.49
C TYR A 133 6.48 3.41 -4.78
N SER A 134 7.32 2.83 -3.92
CA SER A 134 7.91 1.53 -4.17
C SER A 134 6.88 0.40 -4.03
N ASP A 135 5.92 0.56 -3.12
CA ASP A 135 4.77 -0.35 -3.00
C ASP A 135 3.75 -0.10 -4.14
N LEU A 136 3.48 1.16 -4.53
CA LEU A 136 2.62 1.47 -5.67
C LEU A 136 3.16 0.86 -6.99
N LEU A 137 4.46 0.98 -7.22
CA LEU A 137 5.16 0.37 -8.36
C LEU A 137 5.13 -1.16 -8.31
N SER A 138 5.20 -1.74 -7.11
CA SER A 138 5.07 -3.19 -6.94
C SER A 138 3.66 -3.68 -7.31
N ILE A 139 2.61 -2.92 -6.97
CA ILE A 139 1.23 -3.22 -7.40
C ILE A 139 1.10 -3.18 -8.93
N LYS A 140 1.83 -2.28 -9.61
CA LYS A 140 1.91 -2.19 -11.08
C LYS A 140 2.73 -3.30 -11.75
N GLN A 141 3.45 -4.12 -10.98
CA GLN A 141 4.46 -5.07 -11.49
C GLN A 141 5.66 -4.41 -12.19
N GLU A 142 5.93 -3.17 -11.82
CA GLU A 142 7.06 -2.39 -12.31
C GLU A 142 7.92 -1.95 -11.12
N PRO A 143 8.43 -2.86 -10.28
CA PRO A 143 9.15 -2.47 -9.08
C PRO A 143 10.36 -1.60 -9.45
N TRP A 144 10.62 -0.57 -8.64
CA TRP A 144 11.62 0.47 -8.92
C TRP A 144 12.98 -0.04 -9.38
N TRP A 145 13.44 -1.18 -8.85
CA TRP A 145 14.76 -1.75 -9.18
C TRP A 145 14.85 -2.43 -10.55
N ARG A 146 13.70 -2.63 -11.23
CA ARG A 146 13.64 -3.09 -12.62
C ARG A 146 13.47 -1.94 -13.62
N GLN A 147 13.25 -0.72 -13.15
CA GLN A 147 13.03 0.42 -14.01
C GLN A 147 14.34 1.11 -14.37
N VAL A 148 14.72 1.00 -15.64
CA VAL A 148 15.94 1.64 -16.16
C VAL A 148 15.73 3.15 -16.20
N GLY A 149 16.59 3.89 -15.51
CA GLY A 149 16.65 5.35 -15.53
C GLY A 149 15.61 6.06 -14.68
N MET A 150 14.71 5.35 -13.99
CA MET A 150 13.62 5.95 -13.21
C MET A 150 14.16 7.01 -12.25
N ASP A 151 13.66 8.23 -12.34
CA ASP A 151 14.10 9.37 -11.54
C ASP A 151 13.00 9.89 -10.58
N ASN A 152 13.18 11.09 -10.04
CA ASN A 152 12.21 11.69 -9.14
C ASN A 152 11.00 12.27 -9.89
N ASP A 153 11.15 12.74 -11.14
CA ASP A 153 10.05 13.28 -11.95
C ASP A 153 9.10 12.15 -12.35
N ASP A 154 9.62 10.97 -12.72
CA ASP A 154 8.79 9.78 -12.99
C ASP A 154 7.92 9.40 -11.76
N VAL A 155 8.47 9.49 -10.55
CA VAL A 155 7.69 9.21 -9.33
C VAL A 155 6.65 10.30 -9.08
N ILE A 156 6.98 11.58 -9.27
CA ILE A 156 6.04 12.68 -9.04
C ILE A 156 4.93 12.67 -10.08
N GLU A 157 5.27 12.84 -11.35
CA GLU A 157 4.34 13.10 -12.46
C GLU A 157 3.58 11.82 -12.86
N ASP A 158 4.28 10.69 -12.94
CA ASP A 158 3.71 9.47 -13.48
C ASP A 158 3.03 8.56 -12.46
N LEU A 159 3.20 8.85 -11.17
CA LEU A 159 2.65 8.02 -10.09
C LEU A 159 1.91 8.82 -9.02
N LEU A 160 2.54 9.81 -8.39
CA LEU A 160 1.94 10.53 -7.26
C LEU A 160 0.88 11.54 -7.68
N GLU A 161 1.08 12.28 -8.79
CA GLU A 161 0.07 13.21 -9.32
C GLU A 161 -1.21 12.50 -9.79
N LYS A 162 -1.13 11.20 -10.10
CA LYS A 162 -2.28 10.37 -10.49
C LYS A 162 -3.06 9.83 -9.29
N GLN A 163 -2.54 9.95 -8.07
CA GLN A 163 -3.26 9.50 -6.88
C GLN A 163 -4.39 10.50 -6.55
N GLU A 164 -5.60 9.98 -6.34
CA GLU A 164 -6.79 10.81 -6.08
C GLU A 164 -6.96 11.13 -4.59
N ASP A 165 -6.39 10.29 -3.70
CA ASP A 165 -6.58 10.38 -2.25
C ASP A 165 -5.32 9.93 -1.47
N LEU A 166 -5.30 10.23 -0.18
CA LEU A 166 -4.27 9.78 0.74
C LEU A 166 -4.60 8.38 1.31
N ALA A 167 -3.63 7.77 1.97
CA ALA A 167 -3.83 6.56 2.76
C ALA A 167 -4.62 6.84 4.05
N PHE A 168 -4.41 8.03 4.64
CA PHE A 168 -5.04 8.51 5.87
C PHE A 168 -4.88 10.04 5.99
N GLU A 169 -5.60 10.65 6.93
CA GLU A 169 -5.53 12.09 7.18
C GLU A 169 -4.11 12.52 7.64
N PRO A 170 -3.50 13.58 7.06
CA PRO A 170 -2.16 14.01 7.46
C PRO A 170 -2.06 14.32 8.97
N GLY A 171 -1.05 13.76 9.64
CA GLY A 171 -0.82 13.89 11.08
C GLY A 171 -1.54 12.83 11.95
N SER A 172 -2.52 12.10 11.41
CA SER A 172 -3.31 11.13 12.19
C SER A 172 -2.59 9.81 12.48
N MET A 173 -1.63 9.41 11.64
CA MET A 173 -0.94 8.12 11.71
C MET A 173 0.49 8.24 11.21
N TYR A 174 1.40 7.43 11.78
CA TYR A 174 2.74 7.22 11.26
C TYR A 174 2.76 6.03 10.29
N MET A 175 3.24 6.26 9.07
CA MET A 175 3.52 5.21 8.08
C MET A 175 4.70 5.62 7.20
N TYR A 176 5.80 4.87 7.33
CA TYR A 176 7.04 5.13 6.60
C TYR A 176 6.81 5.23 5.08
N SER A 177 7.24 6.34 4.48
CA SER A 177 7.01 6.61 3.06
C SER A 177 8.24 7.26 2.42
N ASN A 178 8.84 6.57 1.45
CA ASN A 178 9.91 7.11 0.63
C ASN A 178 9.41 8.25 -0.26
N SER A 179 8.15 8.20 -0.71
CA SER A 179 7.51 9.26 -1.51
C SER A 179 7.61 10.62 -0.83
N GLY A 180 7.49 10.65 0.51
CA GLY A 180 7.62 11.90 1.27
C GLY A 180 8.97 12.58 1.03
N TYR A 181 10.05 11.80 0.99
CA TYR A 181 11.40 12.31 0.77
C TYR A 181 11.67 12.64 -0.70
N THR A 182 11.06 11.93 -1.64
CA THR A 182 11.05 12.32 -3.06
C THR A 182 10.41 13.70 -3.22
N VAL A 183 9.24 13.93 -2.62
CA VAL A 183 8.55 15.23 -2.64
C VAL A 183 9.41 16.33 -2.01
N LEU A 184 10.10 16.04 -0.89
CA LEU A 184 11.00 17.01 -0.26
C LEU A 184 12.14 17.46 -1.20
N THR A 185 12.66 16.59 -2.07
CA THR A 185 13.68 17.02 -3.05
C THR A 185 13.14 18.10 -3.99
N LYS A 186 11.91 17.95 -4.48
CA LYS A 186 11.28 18.94 -5.36
C LYS A 186 10.90 20.21 -4.62
N VAL A 187 10.48 20.11 -3.36
CA VAL A 187 10.28 21.29 -2.49
C VAL A 187 11.58 22.09 -2.34
N ILE A 188 12.72 21.41 -2.12
CA ILE A 188 14.04 22.06 -2.08
C ILE A 188 14.32 22.78 -3.41
N GLU A 189 14.14 22.11 -4.56
CA GLU A 189 14.39 22.72 -5.87
C GLU A 189 13.55 23.99 -6.10
N VAL A 190 12.26 23.95 -5.76
CA VAL A 190 11.37 25.11 -5.91
C VAL A 190 11.72 26.23 -4.93
N ALA A 191 12.07 25.89 -3.68
CA ALA A 191 12.39 26.87 -2.64
C ALA A 191 13.74 27.57 -2.88
N THR A 192 14.70 26.91 -3.53
CA THR A 192 16.03 27.46 -3.82
C THR A 192 16.14 28.05 -5.23
N GLY A 193 15.39 27.51 -6.20
CA GLY A 193 15.60 27.77 -7.63
C GLY A 193 16.79 27.01 -8.23
N GLU A 194 17.40 26.09 -7.46
CA GLU A 194 18.56 25.28 -7.87
C GLU A 194 18.16 23.82 -8.08
N LYS A 195 18.92 23.08 -8.89
CA LYS A 195 18.77 21.62 -8.98
C LYS A 195 19.21 20.97 -7.67
N PHE A 196 18.51 19.91 -7.27
CA PHE A 196 18.76 19.27 -5.97
C PHE A 196 20.21 18.78 -5.83
N HIS A 197 20.81 18.23 -6.89
CA HIS A 197 22.21 17.77 -6.86
C HIS A 197 23.20 18.91 -6.63
N ASP A 198 22.99 20.07 -7.26
CA ASP A 198 23.92 21.20 -7.15
C ASP A 198 23.84 21.80 -5.74
N TYR A 199 22.62 21.99 -5.22
CA TYR A 199 22.39 22.47 -3.85
C TYR A 199 22.96 21.49 -2.81
N SER A 200 22.68 20.19 -2.95
CA SER A 200 23.16 19.17 -2.00
C SER A 200 24.67 18.99 -2.05
N GLU A 201 25.31 19.08 -3.23
CA GLU A 201 26.77 19.02 -3.34
C GLU A 201 27.45 20.18 -2.61
N GLN A 202 26.93 21.40 -2.74
CA GLN A 202 27.45 22.55 -1.99
C GLN A 202 27.20 22.39 -0.49
N PHE A 203 26.01 21.94 -0.09
CA PHE A 203 25.67 21.66 1.29
C PHE A 203 26.64 20.65 1.96
N PHE A 204 27.01 19.58 1.26
CA PHE A 204 27.98 18.61 1.79
C PHE A 204 29.40 19.19 1.88
N LYS A 205 29.82 20.02 0.91
CA LYS A 205 31.11 20.72 0.97
C LYS A 205 31.19 21.65 2.19
N ASP A 206 30.12 22.36 2.49
CA ASP A 206 30.04 23.26 3.65
C ASP A 206 30.10 22.50 4.99
N LEU A 207 29.64 21.24 5.01
CA LEU A 207 29.80 20.32 6.15
C LEU A 207 31.16 19.60 6.18
N GLY A 208 32.04 19.84 5.21
CA GLY A 208 33.34 19.16 5.09
C GLY A 208 33.27 17.73 4.51
N MET A 209 32.11 17.32 3.99
CA MET A 209 31.83 15.99 3.44
C MET A 209 32.10 15.95 1.92
N ASN A 210 33.36 16.12 1.52
CA ASN A 210 33.74 16.31 0.11
C ASN A 210 33.60 15.06 -0.80
N ASN A 211 33.40 13.87 -0.24
CA ASN A 211 33.19 12.60 -0.95
C ASN A 211 31.73 12.12 -0.82
N THR A 212 30.81 13.04 -0.55
CA THR A 212 29.39 12.74 -0.34
C THR A 212 28.56 13.33 -1.47
N THR A 213 27.75 12.51 -2.14
CA THR A 213 26.87 12.97 -3.22
C THR A 213 25.65 12.07 -3.40
N PHE A 214 24.51 12.67 -3.71
CA PHE A 214 23.35 11.90 -4.18
C PHE A 214 23.59 11.42 -5.61
N LEU A 215 23.06 10.26 -5.95
CA LEU A 215 23.13 9.73 -7.30
C LEU A 215 22.52 10.72 -8.30
N LYS A 216 23.34 11.17 -9.27
CA LYS A 216 22.91 12.07 -10.35
C LYS A 216 22.46 11.32 -11.60
N ASN A 217 23.20 10.29 -11.95
CA ASN A 217 22.90 9.41 -13.06
C ASN A 217 23.53 8.04 -12.80
N TYR A 218 22.77 6.96 -12.92
CA TYR A 218 23.25 5.60 -12.65
C TYR A 218 24.41 5.16 -13.58
N MET A 219 24.53 5.78 -14.75
CA MET A 219 25.61 5.51 -15.71
C MET A 219 26.88 6.32 -15.43
N TYR A 220 26.84 7.31 -14.54
CA TYR A 220 28.01 8.12 -14.23
C TYR A 220 28.95 7.38 -13.29
N VAL A 221 30.25 7.58 -13.51
CA VAL A 221 31.28 7.00 -12.65
C VAL A 221 31.21 7.64 -11.27
N ILE A 222 31.02 6.83 -10.24
CA ILE A 222 31.22 7.22 -8.85
C ILE A 222 32.63 6.78 -8.45
N PRO A 223 33.59 7.71 -8.25
CA PRO A 223 34.95 7.34 -7.89
C PRO A 223 35.01 6.50 -6.61
N ASN A 224 35.81 5.43 -6.60
CA ASN A 224 35.99 4.52 -5.46
C ASN A 224 34.68 3.89 -4.92
N GLN A 225 33.67 3.71 -5.77
CA GLN A 225 32.41 3.09 -5.39
C GLN A 225 32.61 1.62 -4.96
N ALA A 226 32.00 1.24 -3.84
CA ALA A 226 31.75 -0.14 -3.49
C ALA A 226 30.56 -0.67 -4.29
N LEU A 227 30.74 -1.82 -4.97
CA LEU A 227 29.69 -2.47 -5.73
C LEU A 227 28.82 -3.33 -4.80
N PRO A 228 27.48 -3.34 -4.95
CA PRO A 228 26.60 -4.10 -4.08
C PRO A 228 26.59 -5.58 -4.44
N TYR A 229 26.86 -6.46 -3.48
CA TYR A 229 26.82 -7.92 -3.68
C TYR A 229 25.77 -8.59 -2.81
N SER A 230 24.88 -9.32 -3.48
CA SER A 230 23.90 -10.18 -2.85
C SER A 230 24.26 -11.65 -2.97
N ASP A 231 23.99 -12.40 -1.92
CA ASP A 231 23.95 -13.86 -1.95
C ASP A 231 22.54 -14.30 -1.52
N TRP A 232 21.85 -14.98 -2.43
CA TRP A 232 20.44 -15.34 -2.26
C TRP A 232 20.24 -16.73 -1.65
N GLY A 233 21.27 -17.28 -0.99
CA GLY A 233 21.22 -18.55 -0.27
C GLY A 233 21.84 -19.72 -1.04
N ASP A 234 22.30 -19.52 -2.26
CA ASP A 234 23.00 -20.52 -3.08
C ASP A 234 24.53 -20.51 -2.87
N GLY A 235 25.05 -19.56 -2.10
CA GLY A 235 26.48 -19.42 -1.86
C GLY A 235 27.23 -18.64 -2.96
N VAL A 236 26.51 -18.04 -3.91
CA VAL A 236 27.08 -17.29 -5.03
C VAL A 236 26.83 -15.80 -4.89
N TRP A 237 27.91 -15.00 -4.90
CA TRP A 237 27.82 -13.55 -4.95
C TRP A 237 27.37 -13.05 -6.33
N GLN A 238 26.30 -12.27 -6.35
CA GLN A 238 25.75 -11.60 -7.52
C GLN A 238 25.74 -10.10 -7.30
N GLN A 239 26.06 -9.32 -8.33
CA GLN A 239 25.97 -7.87 -8.22
C GLN A 239 24.50 -7.42 -8.34
N TYR A 240 24.04 -6.58 -7.42
CA TYR A 240 22.70 -6.00 -7.51
C TYR A 240 22.67 -4.90 -8.59
N PRO A 241 21.67 -4.90 -9.50
CA PRO A 241 21.58 -3.90 -10.55
C PRO A 241 21.20 -2.52 -9.97
N MET A 242 22.08 -1.53 -10.12
CA MET A 242 21.79 -0.13 -9.81
C MET A 242 21.51 0.62 -11.11
N ILE A 243 20.25 0.60 -11.52
CA ILE A 243 19.83 1.15 -12.82
C ILE A 243 18.81 2.30 -12.69
N THR A 244 18.65 2.90 -11.52
CA THR A 244 17.70 4.00 -11.24
C THR A 244 18.44 5.31 -10.99
N ASN A 245 17.81 6.45 -11.33
CA ASN A 245 18.27 7.79 -11.04
C ASN A 245 17.54 8.42 -9.84
N HIS A 246 16.76 7.65 -9.07
CA HIS A 246 16.00 8.15 -7.93
C HIS A 246 16.90 8.54 -6.75
N TYR A 247 16.54 9.58 -6.00
CA TYR A 247 17.33 10.08 -4.86
C TYR A 247 16.51 10.86 -3.81
N GLY A 248 17.17 11.15 -2.68
CA GLY A 248 16.64 11.98 -1.59
C GLY A 248 16.08 11.17 -0.43
N ASP A 249 15.33 10.11 -0.74
CA ASP A 249 14.95 9.07 0.23
C ASP A 249 16.10 8.10 0.53
N GLY A 250 17.04 7.97 -0.41
CA GLY A 250 18.21 7.11 -0.38
C GLY A 250 19.24 7.52 -1.44
N PHE A 251 20.01 6.56 -1.94
CA PHE A 251 20.99 6.74 -3.03
C PHE A 251 22.03 7.84 -2.78
N LEU A 252 22.36 8.08 -1.50
CA LEU A 252 23.47 8.92 -1.10
C LEU A 252 24.74 8.08 -0.98
N PHE A 253 25.77 8.42 -1.74
CA PHE A 253 27.08 7.78 -1.69
C PHE A 253 28.04 8.62 -0.88
N THR A 254 28.55 8.07 0.22
CA THR A 254 29.50 8.73 1.14
C THR A 254 30.66 7.79 1.49
N SER A 255 31.74 8.35 2.03
CA SER A 255 32.86 7.60 2.61
C SER A 255 32.67 7.48 4.13
N LEU A 256 33.36 6.51 4.76
CA LEU A 256 33.32 6.39 6.23
C LEU A 256 33.84 7.66 6.89
N LYS A 257 34.92 8.22 6.34
CA LYS A 257 35.54 9.44 6.84
C LYS A 257 34.60 10.64 6.80
N ASP A 258 33.90 10.85 5.69
CA ASP A 258 32.92 11.93 5.55
C ASP A 258 31.77 11.78 6.56
N GLN A 259 31.23 10.57 6.70
CA GLN A 259 30.19 10.32 7.69
C GLN A 259 30.69 10.64 9.10
N LEU A 260 31.91 10.23 9.46
CA LEU A 260 32.47 10.50 10.78
C LEU A 260 32.74 11.98 11.05
N ILE A 261 33.06 12.78 10.02
CA ILE A 261 33.12 14.25 10.12
C ILE A 261 31.74 14.80 10.53
N PHE A 262 30.67 14.34 9.88
CA PHE A 262 29.31 14.72 10.24
C PHE A 262 28.94 14.28 11.66
N GLU A 263 29.23 13.04 12.03
CA GLU A 263 28.93 12.54 13.38
C GLU A 263 29.71 13.29 14.47
N GLN A 264 30.95 13.68 14.18
CA GLN A 264 31.74 14.55 15.05
C GLN A 264 31.12 15.94 15.18
N ALA A 265 30.64 16.52 14.07
CA ALA A 265 29.96 17.82 14.10
C ALA A 265 28.66 17.76 14.92
N VAL A 266 27.88 16.68 14.80
CA VAL A 266 26.65 16.46 15.57
C VAL A 266 26.94 16.38 17.07
N GLN A 267 27.92 15.58 17.51
CA GLN A 267 28.26 15.50 18.94
C GLN A 267 28.78 16.83 19.52
N ASN A 268 29.47 17.63 18.71
CA ASN A 268 30.01 18.92 19.13
C ASN A 268 29.04 20.09 18.87
N ALA A 269 27.80 19.82 18.44
CA ALA A 269 26.88 20.87 18.01
C ALA A 269 26.55 21.86 19.14
N GLU A 270 26.32 21.37 20.36
CA GLU A 270 26.08 22.21 21.55
C GLU A 270 27.31 23.09 21.88
N LEU A 271 28.51 22.50 21.86
CA LEU A 271 29.75 23.24 22.10
C LEU A 271 29.97 24.35 21.06
N ASN A 272 29.59 24.08 19.82
CA ASN A 272 29.75 25.00 18.70
C ASN A 272 28.55 25.93 18.48
N ASN A 273 27.52 25.86 19.34
CA ASN A 273 26.24 26.57 19.18
C ASN A 273 25.60 26.36 17.79
N ASN A 274 25.79 25.19 17.18
CA ASN A 274 25.23 24.86 15.88
C ASN A 274 23.76 24.44 16.02
N LYS A 275 22.87 25.43 16.00
CA LYS A 275 21.43 25.25 16.13
C LYS A 275 20.85 24.27 15.10
N LEU A 276 21.32 24.30 13.86
CA LEU A 276 20.84 23.41 12.80
C LEU A 276 21.06 21.94 13.17
N LEU A 277 22.27 21.58 13.60
CA LEU A 277 22.59 20.23 14.01
C LEU A 277 21.86 19.85 15.30
N ILE A 278 21.81 20.73 16.31
CA ILE A 278 21.08 20.47 17.58
C ILE A 278 19.61 20.12 17.32
N GLU A 279 18.91 20.94 16.54
CA GLU A 279 17.47 20.80 16.34
C GLU A 279 17.13 19.63 15.40
N SER A 280 18.02 19.30 14.46
CA SER A 280 17.85 18.11 13.60
C SER A 280 17.83 16.78 14.36
N GLN A 281 18.34 16.74 15.60
CA GLN A 281 18.35 15.52 16.43
C GLN A 281 17.14 15.42 17.36
N LYS A 282 16.15 16.32 17.25
CA LYS A 282 14.99 16.40 18.15
C LYS A 282 13.68 16.07 17.42
N PRO A 283 12.58 15.79 18.17
CA PRO A 283 11.25 15.74 17.58
C PRO A 283 10.92 17.06 16.88
N ILE A 284 10.19 16.98 15.76
CA ILE A 284 9.80 18.18 15.01
C ILE A 284 8.79 18.98 15.84
N PRO A 285 8.98 20.31 16.00
CA PRO A 285 8.01 21.16 16.70
C PRO A 285 6.60 21.05 16.13
N ASN A 286 5.59 21.06 16.99
CA ASN A 286 4.16 20.95 16.64
C ASN A 286 3.75 19.66 15.91
N SER A 287 4.60 18.63 15.93
CA SER A 287 4.29 17.31 15.37
C SER A 287 3.40 16.50 16.32
N GLU A 288 2.38 15.85 15.76
CA GLU A 288 1.52 14.90 16.45
C GLU A 288 2.26 13.58 16.79
N TYR A 289 3.39 13.34 16.11
CA TYR A 289 4.24 12.16 16.28
C TYR A 289 5.67 12.58 16.65
N THR A 290 6.18 12.09 17.78
CA THR A 290 7.46 12.54 18.36
C THR A 290 8.57 11.49 18.35
N SER A 291 8.25 10.24 18.04
CA SER A 291 9.23 9.13 17.98
C SER A 291 10.05 9.12 16.68
N TYR A 292 9.77 10.03 15.74
CA TYR A 292 10.54 10.22 14.52
C TYR A 292 10.64 11.72 14.20
N GLY A 293 11.85 12.20 13.90
CA GLY A 293 12.17 13.60 13.65
C GLY A 293 12.70 13.83 12.23
N PHE A 294 13.76 14.62 12.10
CA PHE A 294 14.38 15.01 10.83
C PHE A 294 15.14 13.85 10.15
N GLY A 295 14.40 12.84 9.67
CA GLY A 295 14.97 11.65 9.04
C GLY A 295 15.62 10.68 10.03
N LEU A 296 15.20 10.73 11.29
CA LEU A 296 15.81 9.98 12.40
C LEU A 296 14.72 9.43 13.32
N GLU A 297 14.89 8.19 13.74
CA GLU A 297 14.15 7.55 14.83
C GLU A 297 14.68 8.08 16.18
N LEU A 298 13.77 8.35 17.11
CA LEU A 298 14.05 8.99 18.41
C LEU A 298 13.62 8.10 19.59
N GLU A 299 13.58 6.78 19.36
CA GLU A 299 13.24 5.81 20.39
C GLU A 299 14.50 5.26 21.05
N ASP A 300 14.34 4.71 22.25
CA ASP A 300 15.44 4.09 22.98
C ASP A 300 15.96 2.86 22.24
N ARG A 301 17.28 2.71 22.22
CA ARG A 301 17.97 1.54 21.68
C ARG A 301 18.95 1.04 22.72
N LEU A 302 19.00 -0.28 22.91
CA LEU A 302 19.79 -0.91 23.99
C LEU A 302 19.47 -0.36 25.40
N SER A 303 18.24 0.12 25.62
CA SER A 303 17.79 0.76 26.88
C SER A 303 18.44 2.12 27.18
N TYR A 304 18.97 2.80 26.14
CA TYR A 304 19.47 4.16 26.21
C TYR A 304 18.63 5.06 25.28
N PRO A 305 18.35 6.31 25.70
CA PRO A 305 17.89 7.35 24.79
C PRO A 305 18.80 7.42 23.59
N SER A 306 18.23 7.29 22.39
CA SER A 306 19.04 7.19 21.18
C SER A 306 18.41 7.89 19.99
N VAL A 307 19.28 8.31 19.08
CA VAL A 307 18.91 8.91 17.79
C VAL A 307 19.55 8.07 16.70
N HIS A 308 18.75 7.46 15.84
CA HIS A 308 19.26 6.47 14.87
C HIS A 308 18.47 6.42 13.58
N HIS A 309 19.07 5.84 12.55
CA HIS A 309 18.33 5.44 11.35
C HIS A 309 19.08 4.32 10.62
N SER A 310 18.34 3.29 10.22
CA SER A 310 18.87 2.17 9.44
C SER A 310 18.72 2.41 7.93
N GLY A 311 19.62 1.83 7.14
CA GLY A 311 19.56 1.91 5.68
C GLY A 311 19.64 0.53 5.04
N GLY A 312 18.78 0.28 4.06
CA GLY A 312 18.85 -0.88 3.17
C GLY A 312 18.42 -0.51 1.74
N THR A 313 19.25 -0.78 0.74
CA THR A 313 18.89 -0.59 -0.68
C THR A 313 19.70 -1.55 -1.54
N GLY A 314 19.04 -2.49 -2.20
CA GLY A 314 19.73 -3.60 -2.87
C GLY A 314 20.56 -4.39 -1.87
N SER A 315 21.87 -4.49 -2.11
CA SER A 315 22.82 -5.14 -1.19
C SER A 315 23.58 -4.18 -0.27
N PHE A 316 23.23 -2.89 -0.28
CA PHE A 316 23.82 -1.92 0.63
C PHE A 316 23.06 -1.87 1.94
N HIS A 317 23.82 -1.79 3.03
CA HIS A 317 23.29 -1.63 4.37
C HIS A 317 24.07 -0.57 5.12
N SER A 318 23.37 0.21 5.94
CA SER A 318 24.00 1.16 6.86
C SER A 318 23.21 1.27 8.17
N GLN A 319 23.87 1.78 9.19
CA GLN A 319 23.27 2.08 10.48
C GLN A 319 24.06 3.23 11.11
N THR A 320 23.36 4.29 11.51
CA THR A 320 23.87 5.26 12.49
C THR A 320 23.11 5.05 13.79
N ILE A 321 23.82 4.95 14.92
CA ILE A 321 23.24 5.02 16.27
C ILE A 321 24.00 6.08 17.07
N ARG A 322 23.28 7.02 17.64
CA ARG A 322 23.80 8.05 18.54
C ARG A 322 23.20 7.84 19.93
N PHE A 323 24.05 7.89 20.94
CA PHE A 323 23.73 7.92 22.36
C PHE A 323 24.20 9.29 22.89
N PRO A 324 23.32 10.32 22.86
CA PRO A 324 23.73 11.69 23.10
C PRO A 324 24.32 11.91 24.50
N GLU A 325 23.74 11.28 25.53
CA GLU A 325 24.18 11.40 26.92
C GLU A 325 25.57 10.79 27.12
N GLU A 326 25.82 9.63 26.52
CA GLU A 326 27.11 8.93 26.55
C GLU A 326 28.13 9.50 25.56
N LYS A 327 27.75 10.50 24.75
CA LYS A 327 28.56 11.08 23.67
C LYS A 327 29.17 10.00 22.80
N LEU A 328 28.37 9.01 22.41
CA LEU A 328 28.80 7.87 21.60
C LEU A 328 27.99 7.84 20.31
N THR A 329 28.68 7.72 19.19
CA THR A 329 28.09 7.39 17.90
C THR A 329 28.77 6.15 17.35
N VAL A 330 27.99 5.18 16.91
CA VAL A 330 28.45 4.02 16.14
C VAL A 330 27.84 4.09 14.75
N PHE A 331 28.69 4.09 13.73
CA PHE A 331 28.29 4.04 12.34
C PHE A 331 28.85 2.81 11.65
N VAL A 332 27.98 2.07 10.95
CA VAL A 332 28.35 0.87 10.21
C VAL A 332 27.76 0.97 8.82
N MET A 333 28.53 0.67 7.77
CA MET A 333 28.01 0.52 6.41
C MET A 333 28.69 -0.62 5.66
N SER A 334 28.00 -1.19 4.68
CA SER A 334 28.36 -2.45 4.02
C SER A 334 27.82 -2.52 2.60
N ASN A 335 28.54 -3.19 1.70
CA ASN A 335 28.09 -3.59 0.36
C ASN A 335 27.80 -5.11 0.27
N ASN A 336 27.55 -5.73 1.42
CA ASN A 336 27.35 -7.17 1.62
C ASN A 336 25.92 -7.47 2.12
N SER A 337 25.11 -8.18 1.34
CA SER A 337 23.71 -8.49 1.72
C SER A 337 23.56 -9.49 2.88
N ARG A 338 24.63 -10.19 3.27
CA ARG A 338 24.59 -11.15 4.40
C ARG A 338 24.75 -10.44 5.75
N LEU A 339 25.18 -9.19 5.74
CA LEU A 339 25.49 -8.45 6.95
C LEU A 339 24.32 -7.55 7.35
N TRP A 340 23.93 -7.63 8.61
CA TRP A 340 23.00 -6.69 9.20
C TRP A 340 23.77 -5.62 10.00
N SER A 341 23.93 -4.44 9.40
CA SER A 341 24.64 -3.28 9.99
C SER A 341 24.14 -2.92 11.39
N GLY A 342 22.82 -2.99 11.62
CA GLY A 342 22.19 -2.72 12.92
C GLY A 342 22.69 -3.64 14.04
N ALA A 343 22.76 -4.95 13.79
CA ALA A 343 23.25 -5.90 14.78
C ALA A 343 24.73 -5.70 15.11
N ILE A 344 25.56 -5.39 14.11
CA ILE A 344 26.98 -5.10 14.31
C ILE A 344 27.15 -3.82 15.14
N ALA A 345 26.39 -2.77 14.81
CA ALA A 345 26.42 -1.52 15.55
C ALA A 345 25.98 -1.71 17.01
N ASP A 346 24.97 -2.53 17.26
CA ASP A 346 24.51 -2.87 18.63
C ASP A 346 25.56 -3.65 19.42
N GLU A 347 26.19 -4.64 18.80
CA GLU A 347 27.24 -5.44 19.43
C GLU A 347 28.43 -4.56 19.86
N ILE A 348 28.83 -3.62 18.99
CA ILE A 348 29.89 -2.65 19.28
C ILE A 348 29.45 -1.68 20.37
N ALA A 349 28.25 -1.11 20.28
CA ALA A 349 27.75 -0.15 21.27
C ALA A 349 27.72 -0.77 22.68
N LYS A 350 27.27 -2.03 22.82
CA LYS A 350 27.27 -2.76 24.11
C LYS A 350 28.65 -2.91 24.74
N LEU A 351 29.73 -2.93 23.96
CA LEU A 351 31.08 -2.99 24.51
C LEU A 351 31.54 -1.67 25.14
N ILE A 352 30.94 -0.55 24.73
CA ILE A 352 31.39 0.81 25.08
C ILE A 352 30.45 1.46 26.10
N LEU A 353 29.15 1.23 25.95
CA LEU A 353 28.15 1.74 26.86
C LEU A 353 28.40 1.20 28.27
N PRO A 354 28.17 2.01 29.31
CA PRO A 354 28.25 1.53 30.68
C PRO A 354 27.31 0.33 30.87
N GLU A 355 27.64 -0.59 31.75
CA GLU A 355 26.70 -1.68 32.04
C GLU A 355 25.47 -1.09 32.72
N LYS A 356 24.31 -1.24 32.08
CA LYS A 356 23.02 -0.89 32.64
C LYS A 356 22.25 -2.18 32.78
N GLU A 357 21.85 -2.48 34.01
CA GLU A 357 20.90 -3.56 34.24
C GLU A 357 19.65 -3.24 33.41
N GLU A 358 19.36 -4.13 32.47
CA GLU A 358 18.15 -4.04 31.70
C GLU A 358 16.99 -4.33 32.66
N VAL A 359 16.27 -3.28 33.08
CA VAL A 359 15.09 -3.43 33.92
C VAL A 359 14.00 -4.04 33.05
N ILE A 360 13.87 -5.36 33.12
CA ILE A 360 12.82 -6.10 32.42
C ILE A 360 11.56 -5.99 33.27
N ALA A 361 10.58 -5.25 32.77
CA ALA A 361 9.26 -5.13 33.36
C ALA A 361 8.23 -5.31 32.24
N TYR A 362 7.71 -6.53 32.07
CA TYR A 362 6.63 -6.77 31.13
C TYR A 362 5.31 -6.22 31.67
N ASP A 363 4.41 -5.84 30.76
CA ASP A 363 3.01 -5.53 31.09
C ASP A 363 2.35 -6.73 31.80
N ASP A 364 1.59 -6.46 32.87
CA ASP A 364 0.99 -7.47 33.75
C ASP A 364 0.14 -8.50 33.00
N ARG A 365 -0.41 -8.14 31.83
CA ARG A 365 -1.19 -9.07 30.99
C ARG A 365 -0.38 -10.28 30.55
N LEU A 366 0.95 -10.19 30.43
CA LEU A 366 1.79 -11.35 30.11
C LEU A 366 1.61 -12.47 31.14
N SER A 367 1.53 -12.11 32.42
CA SER A 367 1.28 -13.09 33.50
C SER A 367 -0.15 -13.63 33.54
N ALA A 368 -1.09 -12.93 32.90
CA ALA A 368 -2.50 -13.34 32.80
C ALA A 368 -2.78 -14.31 31.63
N VAL A 369 -1.77 -14.66 30.83
CA VAL A 369 -1.87 -15.68 29.77
C VAL A 369 -2.01 -17.06 30.44
N THR A 370 -3.24 -17.52 30.65
CA THR A 370 -3.55 -18.70 31.49
C THR A 370 -4.34 -19.81 30.78
N ASN A 371 -5.02 -19.49 29.68
CA ASN A 371 -5.79 -20.47 28.90
C ASN A 371 -4.89 -21.10 27.83
N THR A 372 -4.82 -22.43 27.76
CA THR A 372 -4.15 -23.11 26.63
C THR A 372 -5.06 -23.07 25.41
N ILE A 373 -4.61 -22.40 24.34
CA ILE A 373 -5.32 -22.37 23.06
C ILE A 373 -4.64 -23.40 22.15
N PRO A 374 -5.38 -24.28 21.45
CA PRO A 374 -4.77 -25.22 20.51
C PRO A 374 -3.90 -24.48 19.49
N THR A 375 -2.73 -25.04 19.17
CA THR A 375 -1.79 -24.41 18.21
C THR A 375 -2.45 -24.08 16.86
N ALA A 376 -3.39 -24.92 16.41
CA ALA A 376 -4.16 -24.70 15.20
C ALA A 376 -4.99 -23.40 15.26
N ASP A 377 -5.52 -23.06 16.43
CA ASP A 377 -6.32 -21.86 16.67
C ASP A 377 -5.45 -20.62 16.92
N LEU A 378 -4.12 -20.77 17.06
CA LEU A 378 -3.18 -19.63 17.10
C LEU A 378 -2.81 -19.16 15.69
N MET A 379 -2.97 -20.02 14.69
CA MET A 379 -2.70 -19.66 13.30
C MET A 379 -3.80 -18.74 12.75
N GLY A 380 -3.40 -17.90 11.80
CA GLY A 380 -4.32 -16.99 11.12
C GLY A 380 -3.75 -15.57 10.99
N GLN A 381 -4.65 -14.65 10.71
CA GLN A 381 -4.37 -13.27 10.35
C GLN A 381 -4.65 -12.35 11.53
N TYR A 382 -3.75 -11.41 11.76
CA TYR A 382 -3.83 -10.46 12.86
C TYR A 382 -3.53 -9.05 12.37
N LEU A 383 -4.45 -8.12 12.66
CA LEU A 383 -4.33 -6.72 12.28
C LEU A 383 -3.58 -5.95 13.38
N SER A 384 -2.50 -5.28 12.99
CA SER A 384 -1.74 -4.43 13.91
C SER A 384 -2.49 -3.14 14.27
N PRO A 385 -2.05 -2.40 15.32
CA PRO A 385 -2.59 -1.07 15.63
C PRO A 385 -2.42 -0.05 14.49
N LYS A 386 -1.50 -0.31 13.55
CA LYS A 386 -1.23 0.54 12.38
C LYS A 386 -1.85 -0.03 11.09
N GLU A 387 -2.84 -0.91 11.23
CA GLU A 387 -3.64 -1.52 10.14
C GLU A 387 -2.88 -2.36 9.10
N TYR A 388 -1.60 -2.70 9.32
CA TYR A 388 -0.92 -3.73 8.54
C TYR A 388 -1.15 -5.13 9.10
N LEU A 389 -1.05 -6.14 8.23
CA LEU A 389 -1.33 -7.53 8.52
C LEU A 389 -0.10 -8.29 9.01
N ILE A 390 -0.28 -9.11 10.04
CA ILE A 390 0.65 -10.17 10.45
C ILE A 390 -0.03 -11.52 10.29
N ARG A 391 0.72 -12.54 9.91
CA ARG A 391 0.26 -13.92 9.83
C ARG A 391 1.03 -14.79 10.80
N ILE A 392 0.32 -15.60 11.58
CA ILE A 392 0.90 -16.70 12.32
C ILE A 392 0.66 -17.96 11.50
N VAL A 393 1.75 -18.58 11.06
CA VAL A 393 1.75 -19.74 10.15
C VAL A 393 2.57 -20.87 10.74
N GLU A 394 2.34 -22.09 10.27
CA GLU A 394 3.27 -23.20 10.50
C GLU A 394 4.42 -23.14 9.48
N ASN A 395 5.65 -23.21 9.96
CA ASN A 395 6.86 -23.30 9.15
C ASN A 395 7.82 -24.31 9.78
N GLU A 396 8.20 -25.34 9.02
CA GLU A 396 9.10 -26.42 9.48
C GLU A 396 8.65 -27.06 10.83
N GLY A 397 7.33 -27.22 11.03
CA GLY A 397 6.76 -27.84 12.23
C GLY A 397 6.76 -26.94 13.48
N GLN A 398 7.00 -25.63 13.33
CA GLN A 398 6.90 -24.64 14.40
C GLN A 398 6.02 -23.47 13.97
N LEU A 399 5.40 -22.78 14.92
CA LEU A 399 4.74 -21.52 14.62
C LEU A 399 5.77 -20.48 14.20
N ALA A 400 5.42 -19.65 13.23
CA ALA A 400 6.25 -18.57 12.75
C ALA A 400 5.43 -17.30 12.54
N TRP A 401 6.05 -16.17 12.87
CA TRP A 401 5.55 -14.84 12.61
C TRP A 401 5.95 -14.42 11.20
N ARG A 402 4.97 -14.16 10.35
CA ARG A 402 5.19 -13.66 8.99
C ARG A 402 4.60 -12.26 8.85
N ASN A 403 5.44 -11.32 8.42
CA ASN A 403 5.04 -9.96 8.05
C ASN A 403 5.29 -9.79 6.55
N GLY A 404 4.23 -9.64 5.77
CA GLY A 404 4.36 -9.58 4.32
C GLY A 404 5.01 -10.86 3.75
N ASN A 405 5.71 -10.68 2.62
CA ASN A 405 6.37 -11.76 1.89
C ASN A 405 7.77 -12.04 2.44
N ASN A 406 8.07 -11.55 3.65
CA ASN A 406 9.34 -11.81 4.31
C ASN A 406 9.40 -13.26 4.80
N ASN A 407 10.63 -13.75 4.99
CA ASN A 407 10.87 -15.03 5.62
C ASN A 407 10.21 -15.09 7.00
N PRO A 408 9.41 -16.14 7.29
CA PRO A 408 8.78 -16.29 8.59
C PRO A 408 9.81 -16.37 9.72
N ILE A 409 9.58 -15.62 10.79
CA ILE A 409 10.39 -15.66 12.00
C ILE A 409 9.85 -16.77 12.90
N ALA A 410 10.64 -17.82 13.13
CA ALA A 410 10.25 -18.90 14.03
C ALA A 410 9.92 -18.37 15.44
N LEU A 411 8.83 -18.88 16.02
CA LEU A 411 8.38 -18.60 17.38
C LEU A 411 8.76 -19.74 18.30
N LYS A 412 9.54 -19.44 19.34
CA LYS A 412 9.92 -20.40 20.38
C LYS A 412 8.86 -20.40 21.46
N LYS A 413 8.20 -21.54 21.66
CA LYS A 413 7.25 -21.71 22.77
C LYS A 413 8.00 -21.66 24.09
N GLU A 414 7.55 -20.81 25.01
CA GLU A 414 8.15 -20.66 26.34
C GLU A 414 7.29 -21.27 27.44
N ASP A 415 6.00 -20.93 27.46
CA ASP A 415 5.04 -21.47 28.41
C ASP A 415 3.63 -21.36 27.81
N GLN A 416 2.75 -22.35 28.02
CA GLN A 416 1.36 -22.37 27.52
C GLN A 416 1.14 -21.71 26.13
N ASN A 417 0.70 -20.44 26.11
CA ASN A 417 0.42 -19.61 24.94
C ASN A 417 1.37 -18.40 24.82
N VAL A 418 2.48 -18.42 25.55
CA VAL A 418 3.57 -17.46 25.51
C VAL A 418 4.68 -18.01 24.63
N TYR A 419 5.06 -17.20 23.66
CA TYR A 419 6.14 -17.47 22.73
C TYR A 419 7.16 -16.33 22.78
N SER A 420 8.34 -16.55 22.21
CA SER A 420 9.29 -15.50 21.89
C SER A 420 9.79 -15.60 20.46
N LEU A 421 10.28 -14.48 19.93
CA LEU A 421 10.90 -14.47 18.60
C LEU A 421 12.23 -15.21 18.66
N SER A 422 12.49 -16.09 17.70
CA SER A 422 13.69 -16.95 17.70
C SER A 422 15.03 -16.20 17.82
N TYR A 423 15.12 -14.98 17.28
CA TYR A 423 16.28 -14.09 17.34
C TYR A 423 16.27 -13.13 18.54
N ASN A 424 15.15 -13.02 19.28
CA ASN A 424 15.03 -12.14 20.44
C ASN A 424 14.10 -12.76 21.49
N SER A 425 14.69 -13.53 22.41
CA SER A 425 13.96 -14.18 23.50
C SER A 425 13.35 -13.20 24.52
N LYS A 426 13.73 -11.92 24.50
CA LYS A 426 13.18 -10.90 25.41
C LYS A 426 11.86 -10.32 24.91
N MET A 427 11.56 -10.43 23.63
CA MET A 427 10.22 -10.06 23.13
C MET A 427 9.29 -11.25 23.33
N LYS A 428 8.25 -11.04 24.13
CA LYS A 428 7.26 -12.09 24.43
C LYS A 428 6.02 -11.87 23.59
N ILE A 429 5.37 -12.95 23.20
CA ILE A 429 4.13 -12.94 22.44
C ILE A 429 3.14 -13.77 23.26
N GLY A 430 2.13 -13.12 23.80
CA GLY A 430 1.01 -13.80 24.47
C GLY A 430 -0.17 -13.93 23.53
N PHE A 431 -0.68 -15.14 23.37
CA PHE A 431 -1.90 -15.39 22.61
C PHE A 431 -3.12 -15.47 23.53
N TYR A 432 -4.16 -14.71 23.16
CA TYR A 432 -5.50 -14.69 23.74
C TYR A 432 -6.51 -15.14 22.68
N GLU A 433 -7.78 -15.32 23.08
CA GLU A 433 -8.82 -15.88 22.19
C GLU A 433 -8.95 -15.11 20.86
N ASN A 434 -8.97 -13.77 20.91
CA ASN A 434 -9.21 -12.90 19.75
C ASN A 434 -8.08 -11.90 19.48
N GLU A 435 -6.95 -12.01 20.17
CA GLU A 435 -5.82 -11.10 19.99
C GLU A 435 -4.49 -11.79 20.31
N LEU A 436 -3.42 -11.28 19.74
CA LEU A 436 -2.07 -11.55 20.21
C LEU A 436 -1.47 -10.24 20.72
N ILE A 437 -0.69 -10.32 21.79
CA ILE A 437 -0.01 -9.16 22.34
C ILE A 437 1.50 -9.41 22.26
N LEU A 438 2.19 -8.49 21.60
CA LEU A 438 3.64 -8.42 21.62
C LEU A 438 4.09 -7.55 22.80
N PHE A 439 4.80 -8.16 23.73
CA PHE A 439 5.31 -7.55 24.96
C PHE A 439 6.79 -7.18 24.79
N TYR A 440 7.10 -5.94 25.07
CA TYR A 440 8.45 -5.44 25.12
C TYR A 440 8.97 -5.51 26.56
N PRO A 441 10.28 -5.76 26.78
CA PRO A 441 10.86 -5.78 28.11
C PRO A 441 10.76 -4.42 28.85
N SER A 442 10.44 -3.34 28.13
CA SER A 442 10.20 -2.00 28.66
C SER A 442 8.78 -1.79 29.23
N GLY A 443 7.90 -2.78 29.15
CA GLY A 443 6.50 -2.69 29.58
C GLY A 443 5.56 -2.14 28.51
N LYS A 444 6.10 -1.65 27.38
CA LYS A 444 5.29 -1.35 26.19
C LYS A 444 4.67 -2.64 25.64
N VAL A 445 3.53 -2.48 24.97
CA VAL A 445 2.87 -3.57 24.24
C VAL A 445 2.48 -3.16 22.83
N SER A 446 2.27 -4.13 21.96
CA SER A 446 1.53 -3.96 20.70
C SER A 446 0.46 -5.03 20.60
N VAL A 447 -0.80 -4.61 20.54
CA VAL A 447 -1.97 -5.51 20.50
C VAL A 447 -2.39 -5.71 19.05
N TYR A 448 -2.44 -6.95 18.59
CA TYR A 448 -2.90 -7.29 17.25
C TYR A 448 -4.21 -8.06 17.35
N LYS A 449 -5.23 -7.60 16.64
CA LYS A 449 -6.56 -8.21 16.67
C LYS A 449 -6.63 -9.34 15.67
N LYS A 450 -7.09 -10.51 16.10
CA LYS A 450 -7.32 -11.66 15.21
C LYS A 450 -8.47 -11.34 14.26
N ILE A 451 -8.26 -11.58 12.98
CA ILE A 451 -9.33 -11.54 11.98
C ILE A 451 -10.07 -12.88 12.07
N PRO A 452 -11.36 -12.89 12.46
CA PRO A 452 -12.11 -14.14 12.54
C PRO A 452 -12.29 -14.72 11.15
N LYS A 453 -12.06 -16.03 11.02
CA LYS A 453 -12.37 -16.76 9.81
C LYS A 453 -13.89 -16.94 9.74
N GLU A 454 -14.50 -16.36 8.72
CA GLU A 454 -15.94 -16.47 8.47
C GLU A 454 -16.20 -17.39 7.28
N GLU A 455 -17.18 -18.29 7.40
CA GLU A 455 -17.64 -19.05 6.23
C GLU A 455 -18.42 -18.12 5.31
N VAL A 456 -17.97 -18.02 4.06
CA VAL A 456 -18.65 -17.23 3.03
C VAL A 456 -19.59 -18.09 2.21
N THR A 457 -20.69 -17.50 1.77
CA THR A 457 -21.65 -18.21 0.91
C THR A 457 -21.14 -18.31 -0.53
N LEU A 458 -21.66 -19.27 -1.31
CA LEU A 458 -21.39 -19.34 -2.75
C LEU A 458 -21.74 -18.02 -3.46
N ALA A 459 -22.84 -17.38 -3.07
CA ALA A 459 -23.26 -16.08 -3.62
C ALA A 459 -22.22 -14.98 -3.34
N ASP A 460 -21.54 -15.01 -2.19
CA ASP A 460 -20.45 -14.08 -1.90
C ASP A 460 -19.23 -14.34 -2.78
N LEU A 461 -18.82 -15.61 -2.92
CA LEU A 461 -17.72 -16.03 -3.80
C LEU A 461 -17.95 -15.59 -5.25
N GLU A 462 -19.13 -15.90 -5.79
CA GLU A 462 -19.54 -15.47 -7.13
C GLU A 462 -19.60 -13.93 -7.26
N SER A 463 -19.99 -13.23 -6.19
CA SER A 463 -20.04 -11.77 -6.19
C SER A 463 -18.67 -11.10 -6.30
N TYR A 464 -17.58 -11.78 -5.94
CA TYR A 464 -16.22 -11.24 -6.10
C TYR A 464 -15.70 -11.38 -7.54
N VAL A 465 -16.19 -12.35 -8.32
CA VAL A 465 -15.72 -12.64 -9.67
C VAL A 465 -15.91 -11.44 -10.60
N GLY A 466 -14.88 -11.10 -11.37
CA GLY A 466 -14.92 -10.01 -12.36
C GLY A 466 -13.57 -9.29 -12.51
N GLN A 467 -13.56 -8.34 -13.44
CA GLN A 467 -12.39 -7.48 -13.68
C GLN A 467 -12.45 -6.24 -12.79
N TYR A 468 -11.33 -5.83 -12.24
CA TYR A 468 -11.17 -4.66 -11.37
C TYR A 468 -10.08 -3.77 -11.95
N TYR A 469 -10.28 -2.45 -11.95
CA TYR A 469 -9.35 -1.48 -12.55
C TYR A 469 -9.08 -0.30 -11.63
N SER A 470 -7.81 0.05 -11.46
CA SER A 470 -7.35 1.25 -10.74
C SER A 470 -6.99 2.33 -11.75
N ARG A 471 -7.67 3.48 -11.66
CA ARG A 471 -7.36 4.69 -12.45
C ARG A 471 -6.05 5.33 -12.02
N GLU A 472 -5.77 5.29 -10.72
CA GLU A 472 -4.60 5.91 -10.12
C GLU A 472 -3.29 5.23 -10.55
N LEU A 473 -3.35 3.93 -10.86
CA LEU A 473 -2.19 3.12 -11.25
C LEU A 473 -2.21 2.68 -12.73
N ASP A 474 -3.34 2.84 -13.41
CA ASP A 474 -3.59 2.30 -14.76
C ASP A 474 -3.32 0.79 -14.87
N VAL A 475 -3.90 0.02 -13.94
CA VAL A 475 -3.70 -1.42 -13.85
C VAL A 475 -5.02 -2.14 -13.53
N ALA A 476 -5.21 -3.33 -14.11
CA ALA A 476 -6.39 -4.16 -13.90
C ALA A 476 -6.04 -5.61 -13.59
N PHE A 477 -6.73 -6.19 -12.59
CA PHE A 477 -6.72 -7.63 -12.32
C PHE A 477 -8.12 -8.22 -12.49
N SER A 478 -8.20 -9.53 -12.63
CA SER A 478 -9.46 -10.28 -12.61
C SER A 478 -9.46 -11.28 -11.48
N ILE A 479 -10.59 -11.38 -10.77
CA ILE A 479 -10.88 -12.46 -9.84
C ILE A 479 -11.70 -13.50 -10.59
N ASN A 480 -11.24 -14.76 -10.55
CA ASN A 480 -11.90 -15.91 -11.16
C ASN A 480 -12.31 -16.89 -10.07
N TYR A 481 -13.37 -17.67 -10.34
CA TYR A 481 -13.83 -18.74 -9.46
C TYR A 481 -13.98 -20.02 -10.26
N GLN A 482 -13.23 -21.06 -9.88
CA GLN A 482 -13.25 -22.38 -10.50
C GLN A 482 -12.89 -23.44 -9.46
N ASP A 483 -13.53 -24.61 -9.52
CA ASP A 483 -13.24 -25.75 -8.63
C ASP A 483 -13.25 -25.37 -7.13
N GLU A 484 -14.26 -24.58 -6.74
CA GLU A 484 -14.44 -24.05 -5.38
C GLU A 484 -13.32 -23.13 -4.86
N LYS A 485 -12.44 -22.65 -5.75
CA LYS A 485 -11.33 -21.76 -5.41
C LYS A 485 -11.41 -20.43 -6.13
N LEU A 486 -11.08 -19.36 -5.41
CA LEU A 486 -10.86 -18.05 -5.99
C LEU A 486 -9.40 -17.90 -6.40
N THR A 487 -9.19 -17.26 -7.54
CA THR A 487 -7.87 -16.93 -8.04
C THR A 487 -7.82 -15.52 -8.61
N VAL A 488 -6.63 -14.93 -8.62
CA VAL A 488 -6.35 -13.63 -9.23
C VAL A 488 -5.44 -13.81 -10.44
N SER A 489 -5.81 -13.16 -11.54
CA SER A 489 -4.97 -13.00 -12.72
C SER A 489 -4.75 -11.51 -13.00
N LEU A 490 -3.49 -11.10 -13.07
CA LEU A 490 -3.09 -9.77 -13.49
C LEU A 490 -2.36 -9.87 -14.83
N HIS A 491 -2.59 -8.92 -15.74
CA HIS A 491 -1.80 -8.85 -16.96
C HIS A 491 -0.30 -8.71 -16.62
N GLY A 492 0.53 -9.61 -17.12
CA GLY A 492 1.97 -9.68 -16.80
C GLY A 492 2.33 -10.63 -15.64
N TRP A 493 1.36 -11.29 -14.99
CA TRP A 493 1.65 -12.47 -14.17
C TRP A 493 1.76 -13.70 -15.07
N ASP A 494 2.87 -14.43 -14.98
CA ASP A 494 3.05 -15.71 -15.69
C ASP A 494 2.09 -16.78 -15.14
N ASP A 495 1.77 -16.71 -13.85
CA ASP A 495 0.91 -17.65 -13.14
C ASP A 495 -0.27 -16.97 -12.43
N VAL A 496 -1.41 -17.65 -12.46
CA VAL A 496 -2.60 -17.32 -11.66
C VAL A 496 -2.29 -17.57 -10.18
N GLN A 497 -2.72 -16.66 -9.29
CA GLN A 497 -2.43 -16.74 -7.86
C GLN A 497 -3.67 -17.10 -7.06
N ASP A 498 -3.50 -17.92 -6.02
CA ASP A 498 -4.58 -18.25 -5.10
C ASP A 498 -5.04 -17.01 -4.32
N LEU A 499 -6.36 -16.86 -4.18
CA LEU A 499 -6.97 -15.79 -3.41
C LEU A 499 -7.63 -16.38 -2.16
N GLU A 500 -7.06 -16.06 -1.00
CA GLU A 500 -7.56 -16.50 0.29
C GLU A 500 -8.74 -15.62 0.72
N VAL A 501 -9.84 -16.23 1.17
CA VAL A 501 -10.98 -15.52 1.75
C VAL A 501 -10.77 -15.44 3.25
N LEU A 502 -10.58 -14.22 3.78
CA LEU A 502 -10.46 -14.02 5.23
C LEU A 502 -11.85 -13.96 5.86
N ASN A 503 -12.72 -13.16 5.26
CA ASN A 503 -14.13 -13.02 5.61
C ASN A 503 -14.91 -12.46 4.41
N ARG A 504 -16.21 -12.21 4.59
CA ARG A 504 -17.10 -11.71 3.53
C ARG A 504 -16.66 -10.39 2.88
N ASN A 505 -15.84 -9.59 3.57
CA ASN A 505 -15.40 -8.27 3.16
C ASN A 505 -13.89 -8.13 2.93
N GLU A 506 -13.09 -9.15 3.20
CA GLU A 506 -11.64 -9.08 3.08
C GLU A 506 -11.10 -10.34 2.43
N LEU A 507 -10.39 -10.14 1.32
CA LEU A 507 -9.66 -11.19 0.62
C LEU A 507 -8.16 -10.91 0.75
N LEU A 508 -7.34 -11.94 0.55
CA LEU A 508 -5.90 -11.86 0.67
C LEU A 508 -5.24 -12.55 -0.53
N VAL A 509 -4.38 -11.81 -1.23
CA VAL A 509 -3.49 -12.36 -2.26
C VAL A 509 -2.07 -11.95 -1.92
N PHE A 510 -1.16 -12.93 -1.79
CA PHE A 510 0.14 -12.74 -1.15
C PHE A 510 -0.02 -12.13 0.25
N ASP A 511 0.30 -10.84 0.40
CA ASP A 511 0.07 -10.05 1.61
C ASP A 511 -0.68 -8.75 1.32
N TYR A 512 -1.36 -8.68 0.19
CA TYR A 512 -2.23 -7.58 -0.17
C TYR A 512 -3.63 -7.88 0.34
N ILE A 513 -4.11 -7.03 1.24
CA ILE A 513 -5.49 -7.09 1.71
C ILE A 513 -6.37 -6.40 0.67
N LEU A 514 -7.37 -7.11 0.18
CA LEU A 514 -8.39 -6.60 -0.72
C LEU A 514 -9.69 -6.38 0.07
N LYS A 515 -9.92 -5.15 0.52
CA LYS A 515 -11.16 -4.78 1.25
C LYS A 515 -12.29 -4.55 0.24
N ILE A 516 -13.34 -5.35 0.33
CA ILE A 516 -14.48 -5.34 -0.61
C ILE A 516 -15.38 -4.13 -0.35
N GLN A 517 -15.68 -3.36 -1.40
CA GLN A 517 -16.68 -2.30 -1.37
C GLN A 517 -18.00 -2.80 -1.98
N ARG A 518 -19.11 -2.52 -1.29
CA ARG A 518 -20.45 -2.86 -1.75
C ARG A 518 -21.34 -1.63 -1.79
N ASP A 519 -22.34 -1.65 -2.67
CA ASP A 519 -23.41 -0.65 -2.67
C ASP A 519 -24.56 -1.02 -1.71
N GLN A 520 -25.57 -0.14 -1.65
CA GLN A 520 -26.78 -0.34 -0.85
C GLN A 520 -27.60 -1.60 -1.21
N PHE A 521 -27.35 -2.21 -2.37
CA PHE A 521 -27.97 -3.46 -2.81
C PHE A 521 -27.07 -4.68 -2.57
N ASN A 522 -26.01 -4.52 -1.76
CA ASN A 522 -25.06 -5.58 -1.39
C ASN A 522 -24.22 -6.11 -2.58
N ARG A 523 -24.19 -5.38 -3.71
CA ARG A 523 -23.38 -5.74 -4.89
C ARG A 523 -21.96 -5.27 -4.72
N VAL A 524 -20.97 -6.09 -5.07
CA VAL A 524 -19.56 -5.67 -5.07
C VAL A 524 -19.34 -4.65 -6.18
N THR A 525 -18.90 -3.45 -5.80
CA THR A 525 -18.65 -2.32 -6.72
C THR A 525 -17.17 -2.01 -6.87
N GLY A 526 -16.32 -2.47 -5.94
CA GLY A 526 -14.90 -2.22 -5.98
C GLY A 526 -14.14 -2.91 -4.86
N ILE A 527 -12.84 -2.68 -4.85
CA ILE A 527 -11.87 -3.20 -3.90
C ILE A 527 -10.94 -2.06 -3.50
N LEU A 528 -10.64 -1.96 -2.20
CA LEU A 528 -9.55 -1.15 -1.69
C LEU A 528 -8.36 -2.06 -1.38
N LEU A 529 -7.31 -1.96 -2.18
CA LEU A 529 -6.08 -2.73 -2.02
C LEU A 529 -5.18 -2.06 -0.98
N THR A 530 -4.71 -2.84 -0.02
CA THR A 530 -3.84 -2.40 1.07
C THR A 530 -2.60 -3.31 1.18
N THR A 531 -1.43 -2.68 1.29
CA THR A 531 -0.12 -3.28 1.55
C THR A 531 0.44 -2.75 2.88
N ASN A 532 1.71 -3.02 3.18
CA ASN A 532 2.38 -2.48 4.37
C ASN A 532 2.59 -0.95 4.34
N ARG A 533 2.74 -0.32 3.15
CA ARG A 533 3.00 1.13 3.02
C ARG A 533 2.08 1.85 2.03
N VAL A 534 1.06 1.16 1.54
CA VAL A 534 -0.01 1.71 0.70
C VAL A 534 -1.33 1.26 1.28
N LEU A 535 -2.13 2.20 1.79
CA LEU A 535 -3.48 1.87 2.26
C LEU A 535 -4.52 2.36 1.24
N ASN A 536 -5.56 1.54 1.09
CA ASN A 536 -6.81 1.87 0.41
C ASN A 536 -6.67 2.34 -1.05
N ASN A 537 -5.70 1.81 -1.82
CA ASN A 537 -5.63 2.11 -3.26
C ASN A 537 -6.84 1.50 -3.98
N LYS A 538 -7.56 2.32 -4.76
CA LYS A 538 -8.91 1.99 -5.20
C LYS A 538 -8.93 1.28 -6.55
N PHE A 539 -9.62 0.14 -6.59
CA PHE A 539 -9.95 -0.60 -7.79
C PHE A 539 -11.46 -0.68 -7.96
N VAL A 540 -11.97 -0.18 -9.09
CA VAL A 540 -13.40 -0.23 -9.41
C VAL A 540 -13.70 -1.53 -10.15
N LYS A 541 -14.74 -2.25 -9.72
CA LYS A 541 -15.21 -3.44 -10.42
C LYS A 541 -15.81 -3.01 -11.75
N LYS A 542 -15.25 -3.51 -12.85
CA LYS A 542 -15.83 -3.36 -14.17
C LYS A 542 -17.13 -4.15 -14.20
N THR A 543 -18.23 -3.43 -14.34
CA THR A 543 -19.53 -4.06 -14.43
C THR A 543 -19.71 -4.63 -15.84
N ASN A 544 -19.91 -5.94 -15.94
CA ASN A 544 -20.45 -6.59 -17.14
C ASN A 544 -21.99 -6.49 -17.21
N LEU A 545 -22.59 -5.74 -16.27
CA LEU A 545 -23.99 -5.37 -16.31
C LEU A 545 -24.20 -4.47 -17.53
N LYS A 546 -24.62 -5.08 -18.64
CA LYS A 546 -25.46 -4.39 -19.62
C LYS A 546 -26.68 -3.94 -18.83
N PHE A 547 -26.75 -2.66 -18.47
CA PHE A 547 -28.00 -2.11 -17.98
C PHE A 547 -29.10 -2.49 -18.98
N GLN A 548 -30.27 -2.81 -18.44
CA GLN A 548 -31.51 -2.97 -19.18
C GLN A 548 -31.60 -1.91 -20.29
N PRO A 549 -32.28 -2.22 -21.41
CA PRO A 549 -32.44 -1.39 -22.61
C PRO A 549 -32.22 0.10 -22.37
N LYS A 550 -31.08 0.60 -22.86
CA LYS A 550 -30.57 1.95 -22.64
C LYS A 550 -30.45 2.67 -23.98
N ILE A 551 -30.98 3.88 -24.06
CA ILE A 551 -30.76 4.80 -25.17
C ILE A 551 -29.76 5.85 -24.68
N GLU A 552 -28.59 5.90 -25.31
CA GLU A 552 -27.63 6.99 -25.07
C GLU A 552 -28.17 8.28 -25.69
N THR A 553 -27.91 9.40 -25.02
CA THR A 553 -28.27 10.73 -25.48
C THR A 553 -27.07 11.65 -25.31
N GLU A 554 -27.03 12.78 -26.02
CA GLU A 554 -25.90 13.74 -25.95
C GLU A 554 -25.51 14.13 -24.51
N ASN A 555 -26.48 14.23 -23.60
CA ASN A 555 -26.29 14.66 -22.20
C ASN A 555 -26.69 13.60 -21.16
N GLY A 556 -26.51 12.31 -21.47
CA GLY A 556 -26.75 11.22 -20.52
C GLY A 556 -27.53 10.06 -21.14
N SER A 557 -28.52 9.50 -20.46
CA SER A 557 -29.23 8.32 -20.99
C SER A 557 -30.70 8.24 -20.61
N ILE A 558 -31.48 7.55 -21.43
CA ILE A 558 -32.86 7.13 -21.14
C ILE A 558 -32.85 5.63 -20.87
N GLN A 559 -33.49 5.20 -19.79
CA GLN A 559 -33.50 3.81 -19.33
C GLN A 559 -34.90 3.39 -18.91
N VAL A 560 -35.22 2.11 -19.10
CA VAL A 560 -36.42 1.49 -18.53
C VAL A 560 -36.04 0.37 -17.56
N THR A 561 -36.69 0.30 -16.41
CA THR A 561 -36.44 -0.71 -15.36
C THR A 561 -37.76 -1.15 -14.73
N THR A 562 -37.82 -2.37 -14.21
CA THR A 562 -38.96 -2.85 -13.41
C THR A 562 -38.67 -2.64 -11.93
N ILE A 563 -39.59 -1.98 -11.22
CA ILE A 563 -39.53 -1.74 -9.78
C ILE A 563 -40.63 -2.53 -9.07
N GLY A 564 -40.27 -3.31 -8.05
CA GLY A 564 -41.23 -4.06 -7.24
C GLY A 564 -41.81 -3.23 -6.08
N SER A 565 -43.03 -3.55 -5.65
CA SER A 565 -43.59 -3.01 -4.41
C SER A 565 -42.85 -3.56 -3.18
N ARG A 566 -42.89 -2.84 -2.06
CA ARG A 566 -42.19 -3.24 -0.82
C ARG A 566 -42.68 -4.58 -0.25
N ASN A 567 -43.94 -4.93 -0.47
CA ASN A 567 -44.53 -6.19 -0.03
C ASN A 567 -44.39 -7.31 -1.08
N GLY A 568 -43.82 -7.03 -2.25
CA GLY A 568 -43.61 -8.01 -3.32
C GLY A 568 -44.87 -8.45 -4.07
N GLU A 569 -45.99 -7.75 -3.89
CA GLU A 569 -47.29 -8.12 -4.47
C GLU A 569 -47.60 -7.44 -5.81
N SER A 570 -46.80 -6.46 -6.23
CA SER A 570 -46.95 -5.77 -7.51
C SER A 570 -45.60 -5.29 -8.05
N SER A 571 -45.55 -4.95 -9.33
CA SER A 571 -44.39 -4.26 -9.92
C SER A 571 -44.83 -3.23 -10.94
N ASP A 572 -44.06 -2.15 -11.06
CA ASP A 572 -44.27 -1.10 -12.05
C ASP A 572 -43.03 -0.96 -12.94
N ILE A 573 -43.22 -0.30 -14.07
CA ILE A 573 -42.19 0.09 -15.02
C ILE A 573 -41.75 1.52 -14.71
N LEU A 574 -40.44 1.74 -14.54
CA LEU A 574 -39.81 3.03 -14.33
C LEU A 574 -39.02 3.43 -15.57
N LEU A 575 -39.40 4.53 -16.22
CA LEU A 575 -38.63 5.21 -17.27
C LEU A 575 -37.84 6.36 -16.62
N THR A 576 -36.51 6.36 -16.73
CA THR A 576 -35.66 7.41 -16.17
C THR A 576 -34.83 8.10 -17.25
N LYS A 577 -34.64 9.41 -17.08
CA LYS A 577 -33.59 10.18 -17.73
C LYS A 577 -32.49 10.41 -16.73
N ASN A 578 -31.25 10.12 -17.10
CA ASN A 578 -30.10 10.23 -16.22
C ASN A 578 -29.02 11.11 -16.85
N TYR A 579 -28.24 11.79 -16.02
CA TYR A 579 -26.98 12.44 -16.38
C TYR A 579 -25.93 11.39 -16.83
N PRO A 580 -24.81 11.81 -17.47
CA PRO A 580 -23.74 10.89 -17.85
C PRO A 580 -23.12 10.11 -16.69
N ASN A 581 -23.16 10.67 -15.48
CA ASN A 581 -22.70 10.03 -14.25
C ASN A 581 -23.71 9.02 -13.64
N GLY A 582 -24.88 8.85 -14.25
CA GLY A 582 -25.94 7.94 -13.82
C GLY A 582 -26.95 8.54 -12.84
N ASN A 583 -26.81 9.80 -12.42
CA ASN A 583 -27.80 10.44 -11.55
C ASN A 583 -29.11 10.73 -12.30
N GLU A 584 -30.24 10.49 -11.65
CA GLU A 584 -31.56 10.76 -12.22
C GLU A 584 -31.81 12.26 -12.40
N ILE A 585 -32.32 12.63 -13.58
CA ILE A 585 -32.81 13.96 -13.95
C ILE A 585 -34.32 13.99 -13.74
N TRP A 586 -35.03 13.01 -14.29
CA TRP A 586 -36.46 12.82 -14.10
C TRP A 586 -36.83 11.34 -14.26
N TYR A 587 -37.98 10.96 -13.70
CA TYR A 587 -38.56 9.64 -13.89
C TYR A 587 -40.06 9.69 -14.19
N LYS A 588 -40.57 8.59 -14.78
CA LYS A 588 -41.97 8.31 -15.04
C LYS A 588 -42.26 6.86 -14.70
N GLN A 589 -43.37 6.62 -14.01
CA GLN A 589 -43.78 5.30 -13.56
C GLN A 589 -45.05 4.87 -14.32
N PHE A 590 -45.05 3.63 -14.80
CA PHE A 590 -46.15 3.02 -15.55
C PHE A 590 -46.44 1.63 -14.99
N GLY A 591 -47.71 1.35 -14.70
CA GLY A 591 -48.14 0.07 -14.16
C GLY A 591 -49.45 0.24 -13.39
N GLY A 592 -49.98 -0.88 -12.92
CA GLY A 592 -51.31 -0.94 -12.32
C GLY A 592 -51.33 -1.66 -10.97
N LYS A 593 -52.31 -2.54 -10.79
CA LYS A 593 -52.57 -3.18 -9.48
C LYS A 593 -51.73 -4.44 -9.23
N SER A 594 -51.02 -4.94 -10.23
CA SER A 594 -50.34 -6.23 -10.22
C SER A 594 -48.94 -6.10 -10.84
N TYR A 595 -48.44 -7.09 -11.58
CA TYR A 595 -47.08 -7.12 -12.09
C TYR A 595 -46.98 -6.52 -13.49
N ASP A 596 -46.31 -5.38 -13.61
CA ASP A 596 -45.91 -4.75 -14.86
C ASP A 596 -44.40 -4.78 -14.98
N LYS A 597 -43.88 -5.28 -16.11
CA LYS A 597 -42.45 -5.47 -16.35
C LYS A 597 -42.05 -4.90 -17.70
N ALA A 598 -40.94 -4.18 -17.74
CA ALA A 598 -40.32 -3.75 -18.99
C ALA A 598 -39.30 -4.77 -19.48
N SER A 599 -39.22 -4.92 -20.80
CA SER A 599 -38.30 -5.79 -21.51
C SER A 599 -37.42 -5.02 -22.48
N SER A 600 -37.95 -3.99 -23.15
CA SER A 600 -37.18 -3.12 -24.04
C SER A 600 -37.71 -1.69 -24.16
N ILE A 601 -36.85 -0.83 -24.71
CA ILE A 601 -37.19 0.54 -25.11
C ILE A 601 -36.60 0.81 -26.49
N LEU A 602 -37.36 1.53 -27.32
CA LEU A 602 -37.00 1.98 -28.65
C LEU A 602 -37.15 3.51 -28.70
N GLU A 603 -36.15 4.22 -29.24
CA GLU A 603 -36.28 5.65 -29.53
C GLU A 603 -37.07 5.85 -30.82
N THR A 604 -38.02 6.78 -30.81
CA THR A 604 -38.76 7.24 -31.99
C THR A 604 -38.47 8.72 -32.24
N GLU A 605 -38.82 9.25 -33.40
CA GLU A 605 -38.64 10.69 -33.71
C GLU A 605 -39.26 11.60 -32.64
N ASP A 606 -40.45 11.26 -32.17
CA ASP A 606 -41.27 12.05 -31.24
C ASP A 606 -41.20 11.61 -29.76
N GLY A 607 -40.47 10.54 -29.42
CA GLY A 607 -40.37 10.07 -28.05
C GLY A 607 -39.76 8.68 -27.90
N TYR A 608 -40.40 7.83 -27.09
CA TYR A 608 -39.93 6.47 -26.81
C TYR A 608 -41.09 5.47 -26.85
N LEU A 609 -40.78 4.23 -27.24
CA LEU A 609 -41.68 3.09 -27.20
C LEU A 609 -41.13 2.06 -26.22
N ILE A 610 -41.87 1.78 -25.16
CA ILE A 610 -41.51 0.79 -24.14
C ILE A 610 -42.30 -0.49 -24.41
N ILE A 611 -41.61 -1.63 -24.36
CA ILE A 611 -42.17 -2.95 -24.58
C ILE A 611 -41.96 -3.78 -23.32
N GLY A 612 -42.99 -4.48 -22.91
CA GLY A 612 -43.02 -5.20 -21.65
C GLY A 612 -44.16 -6.20 -21.58
N SER A 613 -44.57 -6.52 -20.37
CA SER A 613 -45.69 -7.43 -20.10
C SER A 613 -46.39 -7.01 -18.82
N THR A 614 -47.69 -7.29 -18.73
CA THR A 614 -48.53 -6.81 -17.63
C THR A 614 -49.54 -7.87 -17.21
N SER A 615 -49.67 -8.08 -15.91
CA SER A 615 -50.83 -8.74 -15.31
C SER A 615 -51.81 -7.73 -14.69
N SER A 616 -51.56 -6.43 -14.89
CA SER A 616 -52.39 -5.32 -14.40
C SER A 616 -53.46 -4.88 -15.38
N TYR A 617 -53.27 -5.16 -16.68
CA TYR A 617 -54.13 -4.75 -17.79
C TYR A 617 -54.29 -5.91 -18.78
N GLY A 618 -55.34 -5.87 -19.61
CA GLY A 618 -55.58 -6.85 -20.66
C GLY A 618 -56.58 -7.94 -20.26
N ASN A 619 -56.55 -9.06 -20.99
CA ASN A 619 -57.54 -10.14 -20.93
C ASN A 619 -56.98 -11.46 -20.38
N GLY A 620 -55.67 -11.56 -20.20
CA GLY A 620 -54.97 -12.78 -19.79
C GLY A 620 -54.30 -12.68 -18.42
N ASN A 621 -53.46 -13.67 -18.11
CA ASN A 621 -52.64 -13.68 -16.89
C ASN A 621 -51.45 -12.73 -17.01
N TYR A 622 -50.79 -12.74 -18.18
CA TYR A 622 -49.87 -11.69 -18.59
C TYR A 622 -50.18 -11.34 -20.04
N ASP A 623 -50.40 -10.07 -20.34
CA ASP A 623 -50.50 -9.57 -21.70
C ASP A 623 -49.23 -8.81 -22.10
N MET A 624 -48.89 -8.80 -23.39
CA MET A 624 -47.83 -7.93 -23.90
C MET A 624 -48.25 -6.48 -23.70
N LEU A 625 -47.42 -5.69 -23.01
CA LEU A 625 -47.67 -4.27 -22.76
C LEU A 625 -46.78 -3.42 -23.66
N VAL A 626 -47.38 -2.44 -24.34
CA VAL A 626 -46.64 -1.45 -25.14
C VAL A 626 -47.09 -0.06 -24.72
N ILE A 627 -46.12 0.80 -24.40
CA ILE A 627 -46.35 2.17 -23.94
C ILE A 627 -45.60 3.12 -24.85
N LYS A 628 -46.29 4.10 -25.43
CA LYS A 628 -45.68 5.21 -26.16
C LYS A 628 -45.60 6.44 -25.28
N THR A 629 -44.46 7.10 -25.29
CA THR A 629 -44.22 8.37 -24.60
C THR A 629 -43.72 9.45 -25.55
N ASP A 630 -43.81 10.71 -25.10
CA ASP A 630 -43.07 11.84 -25.69
C ASP A 630 -41.60 11.87 -25.23
N LYS A 631 -40.80 12.81 -25.73
CA LYS A 631 -39.38 12.97 -25.34
C LYS A 631 -39.17 13.34 -23.86
N GLN A 632 -40.20 13.83 -23.17
CA GLN A 632 -40.19 14.13 -21.73
C GLN A 632 -40.71 12.94 -20.89
N GLY A 633 -40.98 11.81 -21.54
CA GLY A 633 -41.46 10.58 -20.92
C GLY A 633 -42.96 10.59 -20.58
N ASN A 634 -43.74 11.60 -20.95
CA ASN A 634 -45.18 11.59 -20.69
C ASN A 634 -45.87 10.57 -21.59
N LYS A 635 -46.78 9.77 -21.02
CA LYS A 635 -47.52 8.73 -21.74
C LYS A 635 -48.45 9.35 -22.77
N LEU A 636 -48.27 8.98 -24.04
CA LEU A 636 -49.17 9.29 -25.15
C LEU A 636 -50.27 8.24 -25.24
N TRP A 637 -49.91 6.96 -25.20
CA TRP A 637 -50.84 5.83 -25.18
C TRP A 637 -50.19 4.60 -24.55
N GLN A 638 -51.03 3.65 -24.11
CA GLN A 638 -50.61 2.29 -23.76
C GLN A 638 -51.65 1.30 -24.28
N ASN A 639 -51.20 0.18 -24.82
CA ASN A 639 -52.06 -0.91 -25.29
C ASN A 639 -51.51 -2.25 -24.85
N THR A 640 -52.43 -3.19 -24.65
CA THR A 640 -52.12 -4.60 -24.36
C THR A 640 -52.45 -5.47 -25.57
N TYR A 641 -51.60 -6.44 -25.84
CA TYR A 641 -51.84 -7.46 -26.86
C TYR A 641 -51.68 -8.83 -26.22
N GLY A 642 -52.73 -9.63 -26.34
CA GLY A 642 -52.74 -11.00 -25.87
C GLY A 642 -54.17 -11.50 -25.75
N ASP A 643 -54.28 -12.76 -25.36
CA ASP A 643 -55.55 -13.47 -25.28
C ASP A 643 -55.80 -13.85 -23.81
N PHE A 644 -56.03 -15.13 -23.48
CA PHE A 644 -56.39 -15.54 -22.10
C PHE A 644 -55.18 -15.95 -21.23
N PHE A 645 -54.02 -16.23 -21.82
CA PHE A 645 -52.90 -16.86 -21.13
C PHE A 645 -51.73 -15.90 -20.89
N ASN A 646 -50.49 -16.33 -21.16
CA ASN A 646 -49.29 -15.55 -20.89
C ASN A 646 -48.61 -15.14 -22.20
N GLU A 647 -48.63 -13.84 -22.44
CA GLU A 647 -48.00 -13.16 -23.56
C GLU A 647 -46.91 -12.21 -23.06
N TYR A 648 -45.71 -12.36 -23.61
CA TYR A 648 -44.56 -11.56 -23.20
C TYR A 648 -43.98 -10.76 -24.37
N GLY A 649 -43.91 -9.44 -24.24
CA GLY A 649 -43.18 -8.57 -25.18
C GLY A 649 -41.68 -8.53 -24.90
N TYR A 650 -40.86 -8.56 -25.95
CA TYR A 650 -39.40 -8.55 -25.82
C TYR A 650 -38.73 -7.38 -26.53
N SER A 651 -39.06 -7.12 -27.79
CA SER A 651 -38.41 -6.10 -28.62
C SER A 651 -39.36 -5.51 -29.64
N ALA A 652 -39.07 -4.32 -30.15
CA ALA A 652 -39.77 -3.75 -31.28
C ALA A 652 -38.81 -3.07 -32.26
N GLU A 653 -39.27 -2.91 -33.49
CA GLU A 653 -38.66 -2.09 -34.53
C GLU A 653 -39.72 -1.18 -35.16
N GLU A 654 -39.28 -0.04 -35.67
CA GLU A 654 -40.15 0.88 -36.42
C GLU A 654 -40.34 0.38 -37.85
N THR A 655 -41.56 0.52 -38.37
CA THR A 655 -41.93 0.18 -39.75
C THR A 655 -42.47 1.44 -40.44
N ALA A 656 -42.63 1.39 -41.77
CA ALA A 656 -43.17 2.52 -42.54
C ALA A 656 -44.57 2.97 -42.07
N THR A 657 -45.32 2.13 -41.36
CA THR A 657 -46.70 2.40 -40.93
C THR A 657 -46.90 2.42 -39.41
N GLY A 658 -45.86 2.14 -38.62
CA GLY A 658 -45.96 1.99 -37.16
C GLY A 658 -44.84 1.14 -36.60
N PHE A 659 -45.14 0.04 -35.90
CA PHE A 659 -44.13 -0.77 -35.21
C PHE A 659 -44.39 -2.27 -35.36
N LEU A 660 -43.32 -3.05 -35.50
CA LEU A 660 -43.35 -4.50 -35.42
C LEU A 660 -42.78 -4.94 -34.07
N ILE A 661 -43.58 -5.63 -33.26
CA ILE A 661 -43.20 -6.06 -31.92
C ILE A 661 -43.04 -7.57 -31.91
N LYS A 662 -41.93 -8.04 -31.33
CA LYS A 662 -41.63 -9.45 -31.11
C LYS A 662 -41.87 -9.80 -29.64
N GLY A 663 -42.52 -10.93 -29.44
CA GLY A 663 -42.83 -11.50 -28.14
C GLY A 663 -43.01 -13.01 -28.18
N THR A 664 -43.63 -13.54 -27.15
CA THR A 664 -44.21 -14.89 -27.12
C THR A 664 -45.69 -14.83 -26.79
N ILE A 665 -46.43 -15.83 -27.25
CA ILE A 665 -47.84 -16.09 -26.92
C ILE A 665 -48.00 -17.50 -26.39
N GLN A 666 -48.88 -17.69 -25.42
CA GLN A 666 -49.17 -19.01 -24.88
C GLN A 666 -50.52 -19.51 -25.38
N ASN A 667 -50.50 -20.68 -26.03
CA ASN A 667 -51.71 -21.36 -26.49
C ASN A 667 -51.88 -22.65 -25.71
N CYS A 668 -53.03 -22.81 -25.05
CA CYS A 668 -53.37 -24.03 -24.32
C CYS A 668 -54.55 -24.76 -24.95
N ASP A 669 -54.61 -26.07 -24.75
CA ASP A 669 -55.68 -26.93 -25.25
C ASP A 669 -57.03 -26.72 -24.56
N THR A 670 -57.04 -26.14 -23.35
CA THR A 670 -58.26 -25.78 -22.61
C THR A 670 -58.06 -24.51 -21.77
N ASN A 671 -59.15 -23.82 -21.42
CA ASN A 671 -59.15 -22.67 -20.51
C ASN A 671 -59.18 -23.06 -19.01
N ASP A 672 -59.15 -24.35 -18.68
CA ASP A 672 -59.03 -24.82 -17.30
C ASP A 672 -57.56 -24.83 -16.88
N LEU A 673 -57.15 -23.79 -16.15
CA LEU A 673 -55.76 -23.60 -15.71
C LEU A 673 -55.19 -24.79 -14.91
N ALA A 674 -56.02 -25.63 -14.30
CA ALA A 674 -55.56 -26.80 -13.54
C ALA A 674 -55.21 -28.01 -14.42
N SER A 675 -55.73 -28.08 -15.64
CA SER A 675 -55.56 -29.22 -16.55
C SER A 675 -54.99 -28.86 -17.93
N ALA A 676 -54.82 -27.57 -18.22
CA ALA A 676 -54.32 -27.04 -19.47
C ALA A 676 -52.89 -27.51 -19.80
N LYS A 677 -52.70 -28.02 -21.03
CA LYS A 677 -51.39 -28.22 -21.64
C LYS A 677 -51.11 -27.06 -22.59
N CYS A 678 -50.10 -26.28 -22.24
CA CYS A 678 -49.77 -25.06 -22.95
C CYS A 678 -48.52 -25.20 -23.80
N THR A 679 -48.52 -24.53 -24.94
CA THR A 679 -47.36 -24.31 -25.81
C THR A 679 -47.07 -22.82 -25.86
N THR A 680 -45.79 -22.45 -25.84
CA THR A 680 -45.36 -21.06 -25.99
C THR A 680 -44.74 -20.91 -27.37
N ASN A 681 -45.27 -19.98 -28.16
CA ASN A 681 -44.85 -19.74 -29.54
C ASN A 681 -44.25 -18.35 -29.69
N VAL A 682 -43.36 -18.17 -30.67
CA VAL A 682 -42.87 -16.83 -31.02
C VAL A 682 -44.01 -16.06 -31.68
N TRP A 683 -44.21 -14.82 -31.25
CA TRP A 683 -45.33 -14.00 -31.66
C TRP A 683 -44.86 -12.65 -32.16
N PHE A 684 -45.36 -12.23 -33.33
CA PHE A 684 -45.16 -10.90 -33.87
C PHE A 684 -46.48 -10.14 -33.96
N VAL A 685 -46.48 -8.90 -33.48
CA VAL A 685 -47.63 -7.98 -33.54
C VAL A 685 -47.21 -6.74 -34.31
N ASN A 686 -47.84 -6.50 -35.46
CA ASN A 686 -47.66 -5.28 -36.23
C ASN A 686 -48.75 -4.28 -35.84
N ILE A 687 -48.35 -3.06 -35.48
CA ILE A 687 -49.24 -2.02 -34.95
C ILE A 687 -49.04 -0.71 -35.72
N ASP A 688 -50.07 0.14 -35.78
CA ASP A 688 -49.93 1.50 -36.31
C ASP A 688 -49.29 2.46 -35.30
N GLN A 689 -49.04 3.70 -35.71
CA GLN A 689 -48.46 4.77 -34.86
C GLN A 689 -49.30 5.10 -33.61
N LYS A 690 -50.58 4.72 -33.58
CA LYS A 690 -51.50 4.90 -32.43
C LYS A 690 -51.64 3.61 -31.60
N GLY A 691 -50.85 2.58 -31.92
CA GLY A 691 -50.88 1.30 -31.25
C GLY A 691 -52.12 0.46 -31.58
N LYS A 692 -52.78 0.70 -32.72
CA LYS A 692 -53.82 -0.22 -33.20
C LYS A 692 -53.17 -1.42 -33.88
N GLU A 693 -53.56 -2.63 -33.49
CA GLU A 693 -53.11 -3.84 -34.17
C GLU A 693 -53.55 -3.85 -35.65
N LEU A 694 -52.57 -4.06 -36.53
CA LEU A 694 -52.75 -4.21 -37.98
C LEU A 694 -52.74 -5.67 -38.40
N SER A 695 -51.83 -6.46 -37.81
CA SER A 695 -51.76 -7.91 -38.00
C SER A 695 -50.98 -8.57 -36.86
N ARG A 696 -51.22 -9.88 -36.67
CA ARG A 696 -50.43 -10.72 -35.76
C ARG A 696 -50.02 -12.02 -36.44
N THR A 697 -48.79 -12.48 -36.18
CA THR A 697 -48.23 -13.72 -36.76
C THR A 697 -47.65 -14.59 -35.65
N ILE A 698 -48.07 -15.85 -35.56
CA ILE A 698 -47.57 -16.83 -34.59
C ILE A 698 -46.69 -17.83 -35.34
N LEU A 699 -45.47 -18.04 -34.87
CA LEU A 699 -44.54 -19.03 -35.42
C LEU A 699 -44.43 -20.21 -34.43
N GLU A 700 -44.82 -21.41 -34.86
CA GLU A 700 -44.56 -22.65 -34.11
C GLU A 700 -43.07 -23.05 -34.26
N GLU A 701 -42.34 -23.22 -33.15
CA GLU A 701 -40.90 -23.53 -33.17
C GLU A 701 -40.57 -24.99 -32.81
N PHE A 702 -39.49 -25.45 -33.45
CA PHE A 702 -38.48 -26.42 -33.00
C PHE A 702 -38.83 -27.41 -31.86
N LYS A 703 -38.87 -28.70 -32.22
CA LYS A 703 -38.84 -29.82 -31.28
C LYS A 703 -37.44 -29.96 -30.65
N TYR A 704 -37.25 -29.46 -29.43
CA TYR A 704 -36.19 -29.98 -28.56
C TYR A 704 -36.62 -31.36 -28.06
N LYS A 705 -36.00 -32.43 -28.58
CA LYS A 705 -36.05 -33.74 -27.93
C LYS A 705 -35.08 -33.69 -26.75
N MET A 706 -35.57 -34.04 -25.55
CA MET A 706 -34.74 -34.31 -24.38
C MET A 706 -33.66 -35.34 -24.68
#